data_AF-A0A6C0ICJ3-F1
#
_entry.id   AF-A0A6C0ICJ3-F1
#
_cell.length_a   1.000
_cell.length_b   1.000
_cell.length_c   1.000
_cell.angle_alpha   90.00
_cell.angle_beta   90.00
_cell.angle_gamma   90.00
#
_symmetry.space_group_name_H-M   'P 1'
#
loop_
_entity.id
_entity.type
_entity.pdbx_description
1 polymer ?
#
loop_
_entity_poly.entity_id
_entity_poly.type
_entity_poly.pdbx_seq_one_letter_code
_entity_poly.pdbx_strand_id
1 'polypeptide(L)'
;MPRGVTCHYTQLSNTHRIPLYETDTAEDIQKRASGTVAYPPLLFFPSSSFSIRDFVENSAKFPLLDLGQLLVDIPMASIPQLPNLYKAVQDYKIPLSSFLEDWVFLQLLVHFKDNMAVLAPHLLLVKSVLTLEWFQQLEFPLVDPDTQKRLHRRQFLDRLSVEWYTTKRQTFLEKTKQIESHNVLSQNMGTLFQATSPLSLTGLEYMGKVVLLDIPTTTDSTGTIFNQLVLHDELCVAKYKNFYKMYTPRRLDVSGFEEKVPDFYSTSVYSADGKLLLLIQNTEKGLRLQCILSQNSFLSSLENLLNFLPIPTPTEYEEISAGLLAEFFVDNPSPLDAGVPWSAFQAPLLANLVMNEDAFSKFLSVNDTDKISRQNHSLYLYFFDPLPVPSPHTIYVSGWNRLASRFGDLTAILTPVQLEKGDFKIHVKITRSSHQEVLDKFMYILSRLIRLYNEQYLQQLEMFQALVPGYTPVLQEPMGNPPTLHTLSTLDPILFPSNVYSRSCQNPHPVVISNEAAAKLPEDRKLLFPPLESNGVPPRWFTCPTTPYEKDQKVYAYPGLKKLPRIDHPFHAAPCCYIKPHTDKSKKVVENILHPPEEKPEKVVYMPNLRPLETQKIINHVGQRGRLPEPIEHFMTVLQPFVPYYRVGVPTHWEQEPILAALEYYYALREKQSFFRSPRVLRALLLKEPLQITLQQNYDIGLQGVARILRENEYMDPTRFYKLLENFYRVNLFVLTRDKDQKIHILQPRFISSYYWNKVPSRPAVFVYQHYGGSADSTDEDIQAQCELIGYEKSGDLCFDMDADPKFFHLVQLAMATFQGNQLNTPLVLPFRQEMIKALDAQILDGMGKTRALLFTEARYMGVLITPMAPLLLESVSKNWLLPVRADVEAFLEHCKVPVLHRQEYAQQYVFLHVDLFTPMVFVVKYAPGGHLETLVSEPSFLQYILPEKESVISQMTWTQRFATILQDYLVILLAEYLDLHKDILTTKSIPEIVDSFLQEKTRYDSGYTLPMESSVSPLVRQNPQLLKDDQLVLPLSFQPKMPFFLRWWMTMKSDDIRFLGKFRELPSYFEYAEDFQRVPFHMIQNTLTNLTDFSSHSSYLSTPLAYLHYPFFKHDLQTDKVYYYFNASETPLESPYILLVAKEKDPLLKAGQQYLVEHQKLEIKGKKCLENYWFHTDKTKKWVRHGDNPPQMALFHSTESSQYYGLFPFSS
;
A
#
# COMPACT_ATOMS: atom_id res chain seq x y z
N MET A 1 -17.31 45.22 -45.88
CA MET A 1 -17.59 46.64 -45.58
C MET A 1 -18.41 46.76 -44.29
N PRO A 2 -18.33 47.88 -43.54
CA PRO A 2 -18.61 47.95 -42.10
C PRO A 2 -20.03 48.43 -41.71
N ARG A 3 -20.39 48.14 -40.44
CA ARG A 3 -21.33 48.80 -39.48
C ARG A 3 -22.86 48.83 -39.70
N GLY A 4 -23.57 48.48 -38.61
CA GLY A 4 -24.98 48.79 -38.26
C GLY A 4 -25.47 47.86 -37.12
N VAL A 5 -25.40 48.20 -35.81
CA VAL A 5 -26.28 49.05 -34.96
C VAL A 5 -27.58 48.33 -34.48
N THR A 6 -27.63 47.99 -33.17
CA THR A 6 -28.73 47.94 -32.14
C THR A 6 -30.12 47.34 -32.48
N CYS A 7 -30.98 46.76 -31.60
CA CYS A 7 -31.14 46.64 -30.14
C CYS A 7 -32.30 45.66 -29.79
N HIS A 8 -32.34 45.18 -28.53
CA HIS A 8 -33.48 44.79 -27.65
C HIS A 8 -34.50 43.67 -27.95
N TYR A 9 -34.47 42.67 -27.04
CA TYR A 9 -35.54 41.99 -26.25
C TYR A 9 -36.93 41.72 -26.84
N THR A 10 -37.36 40.45 -26.76
CA THR A 10 -38.58 40.04 -26.01
C THR A 10 -38.67 38.52 -25.84
N GLN A 11 -39.11 38.10 -24.64
CA GLN A 11 -39.59 36.76 -24.32
C GLN A 11 -40.90 36.46 -25.06
N LEU A 12 -41.11 35.21 -25.48
CA LEU A 12 -42.39 34.51 -25.34
C LEU A 12 -42.25 33.01 -25.56
N SER A 13 -42.92 32.28 -24.68
CA SER A 13 -43.14 30.83 -24.60
C SER A 13 -43.88 30.26 -25.81
N ASN A 14 -43.53 29.04 -26.25
CA ASN A 14 -44.42 27.86 -26.20
C ASN A 14 -43.84 26.66 -26.97
N THR A 15 -43.89 25.51 -26.29
CA THR A 15 -44.18 24.16 -26.78
C THR A 15 -44.36 23.94 -28.29
N HIS A 16 -43.56 23.06 -28.90
CA HIS A 16 -44.02 21.75 -29.38
C HIS A 16 -42.95 20.94 -30.16
N ARG A 17 -42.97 19.63 -29.87
CA ARG A 17 -42.83 18.48 -30.78
C ARG A 17 -41.49 18.22 -31.50
N ILE A 18 -40.90 17.12 -31.06
CA ILE A 18 -39.99 16.19 -31.72
C ILE A 18 -40.38 15.95 -33.19
N PRO A 19 -39.45 15.96 -34.15
CA PRO A 19 -39.59 15.18 -35.38
C PRO A 19 -39.00 13.79 -35.17
N LEU A 20 -39.86 12.78 -35.35
CA LEU A 20 -39.48 11.41 -35.62
C LEU A 20 -38.73 11.40 -36.96
N TYR A 21 -37.52 10.85 -37.00
CA TYR A 21 -36.88 10.50 -38.27
C TYR A 21 -37.43 9.17 -38.77
N GLU A 22 -37.85 9.20 -40.02
CA GLU A 22 -38.44 8.12 -40.80
C GLU A 22 -37.47 6.95 -40.99
N THR A 23 -38.07 5.77 -41.12
CA THR A 23 -37.45 4.48 -41.40
C THR A 23 -36.94 4.41 -42.84
N ASP A 24 -35.67 4.07 -43.03
CA ASP A 24 -35.14 3.60 -44.32
C ASP A 24 -35.90 2.34 -44.76
N THR A 25 -36.31 2.30 -46.04
CA THR A 25 -37.05 1.19 -46.64
C THR A 25 -36.13 0.05 -47.05
N ALA A 26 -36.70 -1.16 -47.15
CA ALA A 26 -36.01 -2.41 -47.45
C ALA A 26 -35.30 -2.47 -48.83
N GLU A 27 -35.47 -1.46 -49.69
CA GLU A 27 -34.78 -1.37 -50.99
C GLU A 27 -33.35 -0.81 -50.89
N ASP A 28 -33.03 -0.02 -49.87
CA ASP A 28 -31.69 0.57 -49.69
C ASP A 28 -30.68 -0.43 -49.11
N ILE A 29 -31.15 -1.53 -48.54
CA ILE A 29 -30.32 -2.61 -48.00
C ILE A 29 -29.84 -3.57 -49.11
N GLN A 30 -30.53 -3.64 -50.25
CA GLN A 30 -30.19 -4.58 -51.33
C GLN A 30 -29.13 -4.04 -52.31
N LYS A 31 -28.85 -2.72 -52.32
CA LYS A 31 -27.79 -2.11 -53.14
C LYS A 31 -26.41 -2.03 -52.46
N ARG A 32 -26.30 -2.34 -51.16
CA ARG A 32 -25.01 -2.41 -50.45
C ARG A 32 -24.39 -3.81 -50.43
N ALA A 33 -25.06 -4.81 -51.01
CA ALA A 33 -24.61 -6.21 -51.05
C ALA A 33 -24.20 -6.65 -52.46
N SER A 34 -23.24 -5.97 -53.09
CA SER A 34 -22.55 -6.50 -54.28
C SER A 34 -21.17 -5.86 -54.45
N GLY A 35 -20.29 -6.16 -53.51
CA GLY A 35 -18.86 -5.85 -53.57
C GLY A 35 -18.08 -7.10 -53.19
N THR A 36 -17.95 -8.02 -54.13
CA THR A 36 -17.06 -9.18 -54.05
C THR A 36 -15.62 -8.69 -54.01
N VAL A 37 -15.04 -8.61 -52.80
CA VAL A 37 -13.58 -8.49 -52.64
C VAL A 37 -13.05 -9.89 -52.37
N ALA A 38 -12.29 -10.41 -53.34
CA ALA A 38 -11.60 -11.67 -53.26
C ALA A 38 -10.58 -11.66 -52.11
N TYR A 39 -10.65 -12.67 -51.25
CA TYR A 39 -9.61 -12.99 -50.28
C TYR A 39 -8.30 -13.35 -51.03
N PRO A 40 -7.13 -12.82 -50.66
CA PRO A 40 -5.88 -13.44 -51.07
C PRO A 40 -5.68 -14.72 -50.23
N PRO A 41 -5.16 -15.81 -50.82
CA PRO A 41 -4.90 -17.04 -50.11
C PRO A 41 -3.75 -16.85 -49.12
N LEU A 42 -3.86 -17.54 -47.97
CA LEU A 42 -2.76 -17.85 -47.07
C LEU A 42 -1.58 -18.42 -47.87
N LEU A 43 -0.53 -17.62 -48.03
CA LEU A 43 0.76 -18.09 -48.52
C LEU A 43 1.51 -18.76 -47.38
N PHE A 44 1.55 -20.09 -47.43
CA PHE A 44 2.63 -20.87 -46.85
C PHE A 44 3.94 -20.49 -47.57
N PHE A 45 4.95 -20.02 -46.84
CA PHE A 45 6.33 -20.06 -47.30
C PHE A 45 7.04 -21.26 -46.68
N PRO A 46 7.61 -22.16 -47.49
CA PRO A 46 8.50 -23.19 -47.01
C PRO A 46 9.88 -22.61 -46.73
N SER A 47 10.58 -23.28 -45.81
CA SER A 47 12.01 -23.17 -45.53
C SER A 47 12.89 -22.88 -46.75
N SER A 48 13.58 -21.74 -46.79
CA SER A 48 14.96 -21.59 -47.29
C SER A 48 15.49 -20.15 -47.19
N SER A 49 16.66 -20.01 -46.54
CA SER A 49 17.66 -18.93 -46.58
C SER A 49 17.20 -17.49 -46.89
N PHE A 50 17.05 -16.68 -45.83
CA PHE A 50 17.08 -15.21 -45.90
C PHE A 50 18.54 -14.72 -45.89
N SER A 51 18.93 -13.82 -46.79
CA SER A 51 20.27 -13.23 -46.80
C SER A 51 20.27 -11.91 -45.99
N ILE A 52 21.31 -11.72 -45.18
CA ILE A 52 21.53 -10.51 -44.36
C ILE A 52 21.56 -9.23 -45.21
N ARG A 53 21.85 -9.34 -46.52
CA ARG A 53 21.91 -8.22 -47.45
C ARG A 53 20.53 -7.60 -47.71
N ASP A 54 19.48 -8.42 -47.80
CA ASP A 54 18.12 -7.97 -48.10
C ASP A 54 17.46 -7.24 -46.91
N PHE A 55 17.94 -7.52 -45.70
CA PHE A 55 17.52 -6.87 -44.46
C PHE A 55 18.17 -5.49 -44.28
N VAL A 56 19.44 -5.34 -44.69
CA VAL A 56 20.18 -4.06 -44.62
C VAL A 56 19.68 -3.05 -45.66
N GLU A 57 19.29 -3.50 -46.85
CA GLU A 57 18.79 -2.59 -47.90
C GLU A 57 17.37 -2.05 -47.61
N ASN A 58 16.56 -2.76 -46.80
CA ASN A 58 15.19 -2.33 -46.46
C ASN A 58 15.08 -1.55 -45.14
N SER A 59 16.08 -1.63 -44.25
CA SER A 59 16.09 -0.91 -42.96
C SER A 59 16.46 0.57 -43.08
N ALA A 60 16.93 1.02 -44.25
CA ALA A 60 17.27 2.43 -44.52
C ALA A 60 16.06 3.39 -44.66
N LYS A 61 14.82 2.94 -44.36
CA LYS A 61 13.59 3.75 -44.47
C LYS A 61 12.81 3.95 -43.17
N PHE A 62 13.37 3.56 -42.01
CA PHE A 62 12.69 3.74 -40.71
C PHE A 62 13.61 4.41 -39.66
N PRO A 63 13.08 5.19 -38.71
CA PRO A 63 13.88 5.84 -37.69
C PRO A 63 14.41 4.82 -36.67
N LEU A 64 15.69 4.94 -36.34
CA LEU A 64 16.44 4.11 -35.40
C LEU A 64 15.78 4.03 -34.00
N LEU A 65 15.34 2.82 -33.63
CA LEU A 65 15.25 2.38 -32.24
C LEU A 65 15.41 0.85 -32.18
N ASP A 66 16.24 0.40 -31.24
CA ASP A 66 16.50 -0.98 -30.77
C ASP A 66 17.18 -2.00 -31.69
N LEU A 67 18.50 -1.85 -31.82
CA LEU A 67 19.43 -2.93 -32.26
C LEU A 67 20.12 -3.66 -31.09
N GLY A 68 19.97 -3.17 -29.85
CA GLY A 68 20.68 -3.70 -28.67
C GLY A 68 20.10 -5.01 -28.12
N GLN A 69 18.79 -5.22 -28.24
CA GLN A 69 18.11 -6.41 -27.70
C GLN A 69 18.32 -7.66 -28.57
N LEU A 70 18.58 -7.50 -29.88
CA LEU A 70 18.58 -8.61 -30.85
C LEU A 70 19.90 -9.40 -30.90
N LEU A 71 20.99 -8.86 -30.30
CA LEU A 71 22.32 -9.48 -30.33
C LEU A 71 22.60 -10.42 -29.14
N VAL A 72 21.70 -10.48 -28.16
CA VAL A 72 21.81 -11.37 -26.99
C VAL A 72 21.43 -12.82 -27.33
N ASP A 73 20.71 -13.05 -28.44
CA ASP A 73 20.16 -14.37 -28.79
C ASP A 73 20.93 -15.13 -29.90
N ILE A 74 22.17 -14.76 -30.22
CA ILE A 74 22.96 -15.52 -31.21
C ILE A 74 23.73 -16.66 -30.51
N PRO A 75 23.50 -17.94 -30.86
CA PRO A 75 24.28 -19.05 -30.33
C PRO A 75 25.74 -18.95 -30.79
N MET A 76 26.68 -19.10 -29.86
CA MET A 76 28.15 -18.98 -30.07
C MET A 76 28.75 -19.86 -31.19
N ALA A 77 28.00 -20.80 -31.78
CA ALA A 77 28.48 -21.72 -32.80
C ALA A 77 28.50 -21.16 -34.24
N SER A 78 28.24 -19.87 -34.47
CA SER A 78 28.12 -19.30 -35.82
C SER A 78 28.97 -18.05 -36.09
N ILE A 79 30.25 -18.09 -35.70
CA ILE A 79 31.22 -17.01 -35.97
C ILE A 79 32.16 -17.39 -37.13
N PRO A 80 31.75 -17.16 -38.40
CA PRO A 80 32.74 -16.75 -39.40
C PRO A 80 32.16 -15.76 -40.42
N GLN A 81 31.68 -14.57 -40.01
CA GLN A 81 31.37 -13.46 -40.94
C GLN A 81 31.69 -12.04 -40.41
N LEU A 82 32.61 -11.91 -39.44
CA LEU A 82 33.03 -10.60 -38.89
C LEU A 82 33.65 -9.60 -39.91
N PRO A 83 34.38 -10.00 -40.97
CA PRO A 83 35.01 -9.05 -41.88
C PRO A 83 34.01 -8.18 -42.68
N ASN A 84 32.78 -8.65 -42.88
CA ASN A 84 31.77 -7.93 -43.66
C ASN A 84 31.08 -6.82 -42.84
N LEU A 85 30.99 -6.98 -41.51
CA LEU A 85 30.42 -5.98 -40.62
C LEU A 85 31.36 -4.76 -40.48
N TYR A 86 32.67 -5.02 -40.44
CA TYR A 86 33.69 -3.96 -40.35
C TYR A 86 33.72 -3.06 -41.60
N LYS A 87 33.49 -3.65 -42.78
CA LYS A 87 33.41 -2.92 -44.05
C LYS A 87 32.12 -2.09 -44.14
N ALA A 88 30.99 -2.61 -43.67
CA ALA A 88 29.72 -1.87 -43.63
C ALA A 88 29.81 -0.64 -42.68
N VAL A 89 30.43 -0.77 -41.51
CA VAL A 89 30.59 0.34 -40.56
C VAL A 89 31.49 1.45 -41.12
N GLN A 90 32.53 1.11 -41.90
CA GLN A 90 33.38 2.09 -42.58
C GLN A 90 32.66 2.82 -43.72
N ASP A 91 31.83 2.11 -44.49
CA ASP A 91 31.15 2.69 -45.66
C ASP A 91 30.01 3.67 -45.27
N TYR A 92 29.48 3.59 -44.03
CA TYR A 92 28.34 4.42 -43.57
C TYR A 92 28.65 5.53 -42.54
N LYS A 93 29.93 5.81 -42.24
CA LYS A 93 30.38 6.94 -41.37
C LYS A 93 29.66 7.08 -40.02
N ILE A 94 29.49 5.99 -39.28
CA ILE A 94 28.88 6.01 -37.94
C ILE A 94 29.94 6.37 -36.86
N PRO A 95 29.65 7.22 -35.84
CA PRO A 95 30.64 7.61 -34.83
C PRO A 95 31.04 6.42 -33.93
N LEU A 96 32.33 6.11 -33.87
CA LEU A 96 32.91 4.89 -33.27
C LEU A 96 33.23 5.00 -31.76
N SER A 97 32.79 6.06 -31.08
CA SER A 97 33.31 6.39 -29.73
C SER A 97 32.69 5.56 -28.60
N SER A 98 31.48 5.02 -28.76
CA SER A 98 30.83 4.19 -27.73
C SER A 98 31.12 2.69 -27.87
N PHE A 99 31.68 2.24 -28.99
CA PHE A 99 31.88 0.82 -29.28
C PHE A 99 33.22 0.27 -28.75
N LEU A 100 34.21 1.15 -28.54
CA LEU A 100 35.57 0.74 -28.15
C LEU A 100 35.77 0.59 -26.64
N GLU A 101 35.02 1.32 -25.81
CA GLU A 101 35.20 1.28 -24.35
C GLU A 101 34.69 -0.05 -23.75
N ASP A 102 33.50 -0.50 -24.15
CA ASP A 102 32.90 -1.73 -23.61
C ASP A 102 33.57 -3.00 -24.14
N TRP A 103 34.07 -2.97 -25.38
CA TRP A 103 34.69 -4.13 -26.02
C TRP A 103 36.10 -4.42 -25.50
N VAL A 104 36.89 -3.39 -25.21
CA VAL A 104 38.23 -3.54 -24.60
C VAL A 104 38.10 -4.02 -23.14
N PHE A 105 37.06 -3.57 -22.43
CA PHE A 105 36.79 -4.00 -21.05
C PHE A 105 36.38 -5.49 -20.97
N LEU A 106 35.56 -5.95 -21.91
CA LEU A 106 35.15 -7.36 -22.02
C LEU A 106 36.30 -8.30 -22.44
N GLN A 107 37.19 -7.87 -23.34
CA GLN A 107 38.39 -8.64 -23.71
C GLN A 107 39.38 -8.78 -22.54
N LEU A 108 39.53 -7.74 -21.71
CA LEU A 108 40.38 -7.78 -20.52
C LEU A 108 39.83 -8.72 -19.42
N LEU A 109 38.51 -8.80 -19.26
CA LEU A 109 37.85 -9.67 -18.29
C LEU A 109 37.93 -11.17 -18.65
N VAL A 110 37.92 -11.49 -19.95
CA VAL A 110 37.96 -12.88 -20.41
C VAL A 110 39.39 -13.46 -20.39
N HIS A 111 40.43 -12.62 -20.46
CA HIS A 111 41.82 -13.10 -20.54
C HIS A 111 42.57 -13.20 -19.20
N PHE A 112 42.07 -12.64 -18.09
CA PHE A 112 42.86 -12.50 -16.86
C PHE A 112 42.20 -13.02 -15.58
N LYS A 113 41.41 -14.10 -15.69
CA LYS A 113 40.70 -14.73 -14.56
C LYS A 113 41.62 -15.25 -13.44
N ASP A 114 42.90 -15.51 -13.70
CA ASP A 114 43.74 -16.31 -12.78
C ASP A 114 44.95 -15.60 -12.13
N ASN A 115 45.16 -14.28 -12.24
CA ASN A 115 46.30 -13.64 -11.55
C ASN A 115 46.08 -12.16 -11.15
N MET A 116 45.46 -11.93 -9.99
CA MET A 116 45.20 -10.59 -9.44
C MET A 116 46.33 -9.99 -8.59
N ALA A 117 47.32 -10.77 -8.15
CA ALA A 117 48.38 -10.27 -7.26
C ALA A 117 49.48 -9.44 -7.96
N VAL A 118 49.59 -9.51 -9.28
CA VAL A 118 50.69 -8.89 -10.06
C VAL A 118 50.30 -7.52 -10.65
N LEU A 119 49.01 -7.15 -10.64
CA LEU A 119 48.47 -6.05 -11.47
C LEU A 119 48.19 -4.73 -10.75
N ALA A 120 48.21 -4.68 -9.42
CA ALA A 120 47.96 -3.44 -8.67
C ALA A 120 48.88 -2.26 -9.04
N PRO A 121 50.18 -2.44 -9.34
CA PRO A 121 51.05 -1.33 -9.74
C PRO A 121 50.79 -0.81 -11.15
N HIS A 122 50.30 -1.66 -12.06
CA HIS A 122 50.11 -1.33 -13.48
C HIS A 122 48.77 -0.62 -13.75
N LEU A 123 47.73 -0.93 -12.97
CA LEU A 123 46.42 -0.25 -13.02
C LEU A 123 46.51 1.23 -12.61
N LEU A 124 47.42 1.59 -11.70
CA LEU A 124 47.68 2.98 -11.31
C LEU A 124 48.35 3.78 -12.45
N LEU A 125 49.20 3.13 -13.25
CA LEU A 125 49.88 3.75 -14.39
C LEU A 125 48.90 4.05 -15.53
N VAL A 126 47.97 3.13 -15.83
CA VAL A 126 46.94 3.31 -16.86
C VAL A 126 45.96 4.43 -16.50
N LYS A 127 45.55 4.51 -15.21
CA LYS A 127 44.67 5.58 -14.72
C LYS A 127 45.31 6.97 -14.80
N SER A 128 46.64 7.04 -14.69
CA SER A 128 47.45 8.26 -14.80
C SER A 128 47.63 8.73 -16.26
N VAL A 129 47.67 7.80 -17.20
CA VAL A 129 47.78 8.10 -18.65
C VAL A 129 46.43 8.57 -19.20
N LEU A 130 45.32 7.98 -18.75
CA LEU A 130 43.97 8.38 -19.18
C LEU A 130 43.54 9.77 -18.66
N THR A 131 44.06 10.21 -17.50
CA THR A 131 43.82 11.58 -17.01
C THR A 131 44.61 12.65 -17.78
N LEU A 132 45.63 12.25 -18.54
CA LEU A 132 46.47 13.15 -19.36
C LEU A 132 45.82 13.48 -20.72
N GLU A 133 45.01 12.57 -21.28
CA GLU A 133 44.26 12.84 -22.52
C GLU A 133 43.05 13.75 -22.29
N TRP A 134 42.46 13.72 -21.09
CA TRP A 134 41.30 14.57 -20.77
C TRP A 134 41.62 16.07 -20.66
N PHE A 135 42.88 16.43 -20.39
CA PHE A 135 43.31 17.83 -20.30
C PHE A 135 43.60 18.50 -21.67
N GLN A 136 43.51 17.77 -22.78
CA GLN A 136 43.77 18.31 -24.13
C GLN A 136 42.54 18.90 -24.84
N GLN A 137 41.34 18.87 -24.24
CA GLN A 137 40.09 19.34 -24.88
C GLN A 137 39.43 20.55 -24.18
N LEU A 138 40.22 21.57 -23.81
CA LEU A 138 39.68 22.89 -23.45
C LEU A 138 40.06 23.92 -24.51
N GLU A 139 39.07 24.32 -25.30
CA GLU A 139 39.14 25.37 -26.33
C GLU A 139 39.29 26.77 -25.69
N PHE A 140 40.20 27.58 -26.24
CA PHE A 140 40.20 29.04 -26.11
C PHE A 140 40.23 29.67 -27.52
N PRO A 141 39.57 30.82 -27.76
CA PRO A 141 39.34 31.30 -29.12
C PRO A 141 40.50 32.14 -29.69
N LEU A 142 40.73 31.92 -30.99
CA LEU A 142 41.22 32.82 -32.06
C LEU A 142 42.43 33.73 -31.80
N VAL A 143 43.59 33.47 -32.44
CA VAL A 143 44.40 34.43 -33.26
C VAL A 143 45.36 33.65 -34.20
N ASP A 144 45.36 34.06 -35.48
CA ASP A 144 46.30 34.00 -36.62
C ASP A 144 47.60 33.14 -36.58
N PRO A 145 48.02 32.47 -37.69
CA PRO A 145 49.19 31.59 -37.71
C PRO A 145 50.42 32.30 -38.25
N ASP A 146 51.47 32.44 -37.43
CA ASP A 146 52.81 32.58 -37.97
C ASP A 146 53.91 31.84 -37.18
N THR A 147 54.89 31.38 -37.94
CA THR A 147 55.67 30.17 -37.67
C THR A 147 56.88 30.42 -36.79
N GLN A 148 56.73 30.40 -35.45
CA GLN A 148 57.89 30.28 -34.54
C GLN A 148 57.62 29.68 -33.15
N LYS A 149 56.41 29.15 -32.87
CA LYS A 149 56.00 28.69 -31.52
C LYS A 149 56.00 27.18 -31.27
N ARG A 150 56.46 26.34 -32.20
CA ARG A 150 56.50 24.87 -31.98
C ARG A 150 57.74 24.36 -31.25
N LEU A 151 58.89 25.06 -31.31
CA LEU A 151 60.11 24.64 -30.62
C LEU A 151 60.12 24.99 -29.12
N HIS A 152 59.64 26.19 -28.75
CA HIS A 152 59.59 26.61 -27.35
C HIS A 152 58.53 25.86 -26.52
N ARG A 153 57.44 25.39 -27.17
CA ARG A 153 56.39 24.63 -26.48
C ARG A 153 56.87 23.25 -26.03
N ARG A 154 57.78 22.61 -26.78
CA ARG A 154 58.34 21.30 -26.43
C ARG A 154 59.33 21.41 -25.27
N GLN A 155 60.24 22.39 -25.30
CA GLN A 155 61.19 22.64 -24.21
C GLN A 155 60.53 23.13 -22.91
N PHE A 156 59.41 23.85 -22.99
CA PHE A 156 58.65 24.26 -21.82
C PHE A 156 57.88 23.09 -21.17
N LEU A 157 57.30 22.20 -21.99
CA LEU A 157 56.64 20.98 -21.50
C LEU A 157 57.63 19.96 -20.92
N ASP A 158 58.84 19.86 -21.48
CA ASP A 158 59.89 18.99 -20.96
C ASP A 158 60.47 19.49 -19.62
N ARG A 159 60.48 20.80 -19.35
CA ARG A 159 60.90 21.34 -18.03
C ARG A 159 59.83 21.17 -16.97
N LEU A 160 58.56 21.43 -17.30
CA LEU A 160 57.44 21.24 -16.37
C LEU A 160 57.26 19.78 -15.98
N SER A 161 57.50 18.83 -16.91
CA SER A 161 57.40 17.41 -16.59
C SER A 161 58.51 16.96 -15.61
N VAL A 162 59.73 17.47 -15.75
CA VAL A 162 60.86 17.11 -14.87
C VAL A 162 60.73 17.71 -13.48
N GLU A 163 60.36 18.99 -13.35
CA GLU A 163 60.13 19.66 -12.04
C GLU A 163 58.92 19.07 -11.31
N TRP A 164 57.84 18.78 -12.03
CA TRP A 164 56.67 18.15 -11.45
C TRP A 164 56.97 16.72 -10.99
N TYR A 165 57.73 15.95 -11.77
CA TYR A 165 58.13 14.58 -11.42
C TYR A 165 59.09 14.54 -10.23
N THR A 166 60.04 15.48 -10.13
CA THR A 166 60.95 15.56 -8.98
C THR A 166 60.21 15.98 -7.71
N THR A 167 59.30 16.96 -7.80
CA THR A 167 58.47 17.37 -6.65
C THR A 167 57.57 16.23 -6.18
N LYS A 168 56.87 15.56 -7.10
CA LYS A 168 56.03 14.38 -6.77
C LYS A 168 56.84 13.22 -6.21
N ARG A 169 58.06 12.98 -6.71
CA ARG A 169 58.95 11.95 -6.19
C ARG A 169 59.46 12.27 -4.79
N GLN A 170 59.77 13.54 -4.49
CA GLN A 170 60.10 13.98 -3.13
C GLN A 170 58.91 13.85 -2.19
N THR A 171 57.72 14.31 -2.59
CA THR A 171 56.50 14.12 -1.79
C THR A 171 56.18 12.63 -1.58
N PHE A 172 56.42 11.79 -2.58
CA PHE A 172 56.28 10.34 -2.46
C PHE A 172 57.29 9.77 -1.47
N LEU A 173 58.58 10.11 -1.58
CA LEU A 173 59.64 9.66 -0.67
C LEU A 173 59.41 10.12 0.78
N GLU A 174 58.93 11.35 1.00
CA GLU A 174 58.56 11.86 2.32
C GLU A 174 57.36 11.11 2.90
N LYS A 175 56.33 10.84 2.08
CA LYS A 175 55.21 9.97 2.48
C LYS A 175 55.66 8.54 2.76
N THR A 176 56.63 8.02 1.99
CA THR A 176 57.16 6.66 2.20
C THR A 176 57.93 6.59 3.52
N LYS A 177 58.72 7.62 3.87
CA LYS A 177 59.39 7.73 5.18
C LYS A 177 58.41 7.91 6.34
N GLN A 178 57.33 8.66 6.15
CA GLN A 178 56.24 8.72 7.14
C GLN A 178 55.60 7.34 7.34
N ILE A 179 55.32 6.60 6.27
CA ILE A 179 54.78 5.22 6.34
C ILE A 179 55.76 4.27 7.05
N GLU A 180 57.07 4.35 6.77
CA GLU A 180 58.09 3.54 7.48
C GLU A 180 58.15 3.87 8.97
N SER A 181 58.08 5.15 9.36
CA SER A 181 58.02 5.55 10.77
C SER A 181 56.72 5.10 11.46
N HIS A 182 55.61 5.08 10.72
CA HIS A 182 54.32 4.57 11.21
C HIS A 182 54.36 3.04 11.40
N ASN A 183 55.03 2.31 10.50
CA ASN A 183 55.20 0.86 10.61
C ASN A 183 56.08 0.44 11.80
N VAL A 184 57.07 1.25 12.19
CA VAL A 184 57.88 1.00 13.40
C VAL A 184 57.06 1.29 14.68
N LEU A 185 56.24 2.35 14.66
CA LEU A 185 55.31 2.66 15.76
C LEU A 185 54.22 1.59 15.91
N SER A 186 53.66 1.08 14.80
CA SER A 186 52.61 0.04 14.83
C SER A 186 53.14 -1.31 15.31
N GLN A 187 54.39 -1.68 14.99
CA GLN A 187 55.05 -2.86 15.57
C GLN A 187 55.28 -2.73 17.08
N ASN A 188 55.65 -1.55 17.57
CA ASN A 188 55.81 -1.28 19.00
C ASN A 188 54.46 -1.25 19.75
N MET A 189 53.39 -0.81 19.09
CA MET A 189 52.05 -0.83 19.68
C MET A 189 51.49 -2.25 19.78
N GLY A 190 51.83 -3.15 18.85
CA GLY A 190 51.49 -4.57 18.93
C GLY A 190 52.13 -5.26 20.14
N THR A 191 53.38 -4.94 20.45
CA THR A 191 54.08 -5.46 21.64
C THR A 191 53.57 -4.82 22.92
N LEU A 192 53.26 -3.51 22.91
CA LEU A 192 52.62 -2.82 24.04
C LEU A 192 51.25 -3.41 24.37
N PHE A 193 50.41 -3.66 23.35
CA PHE A 193 49.14 -4.33 23.52
C PHE A 193 49.35 -5.70 24.17
N GLN A 194 50.33 -6.50 23.72
CA GLN A 194 50.67 -7.79 24.30
C GLN A 194 51.24 -7.72 25.73
N ALA A 195 51.83 -6.61 26.16
CA ALA A 195 52.35 -6.42 27.51
C ALA A 195 51.31 -5.89 28.51
N THR A 196 50.24 -5.26 28.03
CA THR A 196 49.22 -4.62 28.88
C THR A 196 48.36 -5.66 29.60
N SER A 197 48.22 -5.65 30.92
CA SER A 197 47.31 -6.61 31.59
C SER A 197 45.83 -6.19 31.45
N PRO A 198 44.90 -7.14 31.25
CA PRO A 198 43.47 -6.83 31.12
C PRO A 198 42.91 -6.22 32.42
N LEU A 199 41.92 -5.33 32.29
CA LEU A 199 41.11 -4.86 33.41
C LEU A 199 40.17 -5.96 33.92
N SER A 200 39.71 -5.85 35.18
CA SER A 200 38.73 -6.78 35.72
C SER A 200 37.37 -6.60 35.07
N LEU A 201 36.74 -7.73 34.79
CA LEU A 201 35.39 -7.82 34.24
C LEU A 201 34.48 -8.42 35.32
N THR A 202 33.31 -7.84 35.53
CA THR A 202 32.34 -8.32 36.53
C THR A 202 30.94 -8.42 35.92
N GLY A 203 30.08 -9.26 36.50
CA GLY A 203 28.66 -9.33 36.15
C GLY A 203 28.36 -9.77 34.72
N LEU A 204 29.08 -10.77 34.19
CA LEU A 204 28.71 -11.36 32.89
C LEU A 204 27.37 -12.10 33.02
N GLU A 205 26.33 -11.51 32.44
CA GLU A 205 24.98 -12.07 32.38
C GLU A 205 24.60 -12.35 30.93
N TYR A 206 24.14 -13.57 30.66
CA TYR A 206 23.68 -13.97 29.33
C TYR A 206 22.22 -13.55 29.16
N MET A 207 21.97 -12.47 28.44
CA MET A 207 20.62 -11.97 28.22
C MET A 207 19.79 -12.87 27.29
N GLY A 208 20.47 -13.64 26.43
CA GLY A 208 19.84 -14.62 25.55
C GLY A 208 20.76 -15.20 24.49
N LYS A 209 20.22 -16.09 23.67
CA LYS A 209 20.88 -16.65 22.48
C LYS A 209 19.96 -16.62 21.27
N VAL A 210 20.53 -16.45 20.10
CA VAL A 210 19.81 -16.66 18.83
C VAL A 210 20.03 -18.09 18.39
N VAL A 211 18.94 -18.79 18.19
CA VAL A 211 18.94 -20.17 17.70
C VAL A 211 18.37 -20.22 16.30
N LEU A 212 19.03 -20.99 15.44
CA LEU A 212 18.48 -21.47 14.18
C LEU A 212 18.11 -22.94 14.37
N LEU A 213 16.90 -23.31 13.99
CA LEU A 213 16.40 -24.67 14.11
C LEU A 213 15.86 -25.11 12.76
N ASP A 214 16.42 -26.18 12.22
CA ASP A 214 15.85 -26.86 11.06
C ASP A 214 15.03 -28.06 11.56
N ILE A 215 13.71 -27.94 11.44
CA ILE A 215 12.73 -28.94 11.89
C ILE A 215 12.19 -29.70 10.68
N PRO A 216 12.53 -30.99 10.51
CA PRO A 216 11.92 -31.81 9.48
C PRO A 216 10.48 -32.14 9.86
N THR A 217 9.51 -31.50 9.19
CA THR A 217 8.08 -31.78 9.39
C THR A 217 7.34 -31.81 8.07
N THR A 218 6.52 -32.84 7.86
CA THR A 218 5.62 -32.99 6.71
C THR A 218 4.17 -32.60 7.05
N THR A 219 3.91 -32.24 8.31
CA THR A 219 2.58 -31.96 8.86
C THR A 219 2.34 -30.49 9.15
N ASP A 220 3.40 -29.70 9.27
CA ASP A 220 3.32 -28.30 9.65
C ASP A 220 3.92 -27.40 8.58
N SER A 221 3.39 -26.19 8.51
CA SER A 221 3.73 -25.14 7.57
C SER A 221 3.63 -23.78 8.28
N THR A 222 4.17 -22.73 7.68
CA THR A 222 4.07 -21.38 8.26
C THR A 222 2.62 -20.92 8.46
N GLY A 223 1.72 -21.18 7.52
CA GLY A 223 0.30 -20.84 7.63
C GLY A 223 -0.44 -21.67 8.67
N THR A 224 -0.17 -22.98 8.76
CA THR A 224 -0.78 -23.85 9.80
C THR A 224 -0.29 -23.50 11.20
N ILE A 225 1.00 -23.16 11.35
CA ILE A 225 1.51 -22.65 12.62
C ILE A 225 0.84 -21.33 12.96
N PHE A 226 0.81 -20.38 12.02
CA PHE A 226 0.13 -19.09 12.26
C PHE A 226 -1.32 -19.28 12.68
N ASN A 227 -2.02 -20.24 12.07
CA ASN A 227 -3.38 -20.61 12.40
C ASN A 227 -3.51 -21.08 13.87
N GLN A 228 -2.61 -21.94 14.31
CA GLN A 228 -2.62 -22.55 15.65
C GLN A 228 -1.99 -21.67 16.74
N LEU A 229 -1.21 -20.65 16.38
CA LEU A 229 -0.54 -19.76 17.33
C LEU A 229 -1.53 -19.13 18.31
N VAL A 230 -1.22 -19.27 19.60
CA VAL A 230 -1.89 -18.59 20.72
C VAL A 230 -0.93 -17.55 21.28
N LEU A 231 -1.17 -16.30 20.92
CA LEU A 231 -0.44 -15.10 21.34
C LEU A 231 -0.79 -14.70 22.79
N HIS A 232 0.08 -13.89 23.38
CA HIS A 232 -0.06 -13.37 24.74
C HIS A 232 0.59 -11.98 24.87
N ASP A 233 0.65 -11.42 26.08
CA ASP A 233 1.10 -10.03 26.31
C ASP A 233 2.54 -9.72 25.88
N GLU A 234 3.45 -10.69 25.90
CA GLU A 234 4.85 -10.49 25.46
C GLU A 234 5.01 -10.68 23.95
N LEU A 235 4.25 -11.61 23.36
CA LEU A 235 4.23 -11.97 21.94
C LEU A 235 2.86 -11.65 21.36
N CYS A 236 2.57 -10.36 21.24
CA CYS A 236 1.21 -9.88 21.04
C CYS A 236 0.79 -9.75 19.58
N VAL A 237 1.73 -9.89 18.63
CA VAL A 237 1.44 -9.83 17.20
C VAL A 237 2.17 -10.95 16.46
N ALA A 238 1.46 -11.65 15.59
CA ALA A 238 2.06 -12.48 14.54
C ALA A 238 1.64 -11.95 13.18
N LYS A 239 2.53 -12.05 12.19
CA LYS A 239 2.28 -11.74 10.77
C LYS A 239 2.49 -13.00 9.94
N TYR A 240 1.59 -13.26 9.02
CA TYR A 240 1.75 -14.27 7.97
C TYR A 240 1.16 -13.72 6.68
N LYS A 241 1.97 -13.61 5.62
CA LYS A 241 1.61 -12.82 4.42
C LYS A 241 1.14 -11.41 4.82
N ASN A 242 -0.08 -11.04 4.44
CA ASN A 242 -0.72 -9.78 4.81
C ASN A 242 -1.57 -9.88 6.08
N PHE A 243 -1.70 -11.07 6.68
CA PHE A 243 -2.51 -11.27 7.87
C PHE A 243 -1.71 -10.96 9.13
N TYR A 244 -2.36 -10.27 10.05
CA TYR A 244 -1.88 -9.96 11.39
C TYR A 244 -2.81 -10.60 12.40
N LYS A 245 -2.30 -11.54 13.18
CA LYS A 245 -2.96 -12.06 14.37
C LYS A 245 -2.49 -11.22 15.57
N MET A 246 -3.41 -10.67 16.35
CA MET A 246 -3.11 -9.75 17.44
C MET A 246 -3.82 -10.17 18.73
N TYR A 247 -3.14 -10.02 19.86
CA TYR A 247 -3.70 -10.24 21.19
C TYR A 247 -4.37 -8.95 21.72
N THR A 248 -5.64 -9.03 22.15
CA THR A 248 -6.57 -7.89 22.27
C THR A 248 -6.62 -7.02 23.56
N PRO A 249 -5.84 -7.21 24.63
CA PRO A 249 -5.91 -6.28 25.76
C PRO A 249 -5.06 -4.99 25.62
N ARG A 250 -4.23 -4.83 24.57
CA ARG A 250 -3.26 -3.72 24.48
C ARG A 250 -3.41 -2.84 23.23
N ARG A 251 -3.13 -1.55 23.41
CA ARG A 251 -2.85 -0.62 22.30
C ARG A 251 -1.47 -0.96 21.74
N LEU A 252 -1.42 -1.35 20.47
CA LEU A 252 -0.18 -1.60 19.75
C LEU A 252 0.30 -0.32 19.09
N ASP A 253 1.57 0.04 19.30
CA ASP A 253 2.22 1.05 18.50
C ASP A 253 2.70 0.41 17.20
N VAL A 254 1.93 0.63 16.14
CA VAL A 254 2.17 0.02 14.83
C VAL A 254 3.31 0.66 14.05
N SER A 255 3.90 1.76 14.55
CA SER A 255 4.99 2.45 13.86
C SER A 255 6.32 1.69 13.84
N GLY A 256 6.48 0.65 14.68
CA GLY A 256 7.70 -0.15 14.81
C GLY A 256 7.77 -1.43 13.96
N PHE A 257 6.69 -1.83 13.26
CA PHE A 257 6.65 -3.08 12.50
C PHE A 257 7.25 -2.88 11.11
N GLU A 258 8.49 -3.34 10.91
CA GLU A 258 9.21 -3.12 9.65
C GLU A 258 8.89 -4.18 8.58
N GLU A 259 8.80 -3.72 7.32
CA GLU A 259 8.33 -4.48 6.16
C GLU A 259 9.35 -5.42 5.50
N LYS A 260 10.64 -5.44 5.90
CA LYS A 260 11.68 -6.19 5.17
C LYS A 260 11.95 -7.61 5.67
N VAL A 261 10.91 -8.37 5.97
CA VAL A 261 11.04 -9.83 6.10
C VAL A 261 10.94 -10.41 4.69
N PRO A 262 11.69 -11.48 4.32
CA PRO A 262 11.54 -12.11 3.01
C PRO A 262 10.08 -12.38 2.72
N ASP A 263 9.58 -11.69 1.69
CA ASP A 263 8.19 -11.75 1.30
C ASP A 263 7.91 -13.15 0.77
N PHE A 264 6.72 -13.63 1.10
CA PHE A 264 6.15 -14.91 0.74
C PHE A 264 6.57 -16.07 1.68
N TYR A 265 5.65 -16.45 2.57
CA TYR A 265 5.65 -17.70 3.37
C TYR A 265 6.60 -17.76 4.55
N SER A 266 6.68 -16.64 5.27
CA SER A 266 7.17 -16.65 6.63
C SER A 266 6.08 -16.26 7.62
N THR A 267 6.16 -16.85 8.81
CA THR A 267 5.40 -16.41 9.98
C THR A 267 6.35 -15.68 10.91
N SER A 268 6.04 -14.42 11.18
CA SER A 268 6.85 -13.53 12.00
C SER A 268 6.10 -13.21 13.27
N VAL A 269 6.71 -13.41 14.44
CA VAL A 269 6.10 -13.09 15.74
C VAL A 269 6.87 -11.96 16.41
N TYR A 270 6.14 -10.96 16.85
CA TYR A 270 6.66 -9.70 17.36
C TYR A 270 6.25 -9.48 18.81
N SER A 271 7.12 -8.79 19.53
CA SER A 271 6.82 -8.27 20.86
C SER A 271 5.98 -7.00 20.84
N ALA A 272 5.52 -6.59 22.02
CA ALA A 272 4.73 -5.36 22.21
C ALA A 272 5.42 -4.06 21.79
N ASP A 273 6.76 -4.06 21.76
CA ASP A 273 7.59 -2.95 21.26
C ASP A 273 7.95 -3.08 19.76
N GLY A 274 7.32 -4.02 19.04
CA GLY A 274 7.49 -4.20 17.60
C GLY A 274 8.74 -4.98 17.18
N LYS A 275 9.50 -5.58 18.12
CA LYS A 275 10.69 -6.36 17.76
C LYS A 275 10.29 -7.75 17.28
N LEU A 276 10.86 -8.18 16.15
CA LEU A 276 10.71 -9.54 15.62
C LEU A 276 11.46 -10.54 16.52
N LEU A 277 10.77 -11.37 17.29
CA LEU A 277 11.41 -12.34 18.18
C LEU A 277 11.53 -13.73 17.57
N LEU A 278 10.63 -14.07 16.65
CA LEU A 278 10.57 -15.38 16.01
C LEU A 278 10.24 -15.23 14.53
N LEU A 279 11.04 -15.86 13.69
CA LEU A 279 10.79 -16.01 12.26
C LEU A 279 10.71 -17.50 11.93
N ILE A 280 9.65 -17.87 11.23
CA ILE A 280 9.37 -19.25 10.80
C ILE A 280 9.32 -19.22 9.29
N GLN A 281 10.10 -20.06 8.62
CA GLN A 281 10.16 -20.15 7.16
C GLN A 281 9.88 -21.58 6.71
N ASN A 282 9.09 -21.75 5.66
CA ASN A 282 8.99 -23.05 4.99
C ASN A 282 10.30 -23.35 4.24
N THR A 283 10.75 -24.60 4.32
CA THR A 283 11.91 -25.12 3.57
C THR A 283 11.54 -26.41 2.85
N GLU A 284 12.40 -26.85 1.92
CA GLU A 284 12.22 -28.13 1.24
C GLU A 284 12.17 -29.33 2.18
N LYS A 285 12.77 -29.25 3.38
CA LYS A 285 12.82 -30.35 4.37
C LYS A 285 11.80 -30.21 5.51
N GLY A 286 11.18 -29.04 5.68
CA GLY A 286 10.22 -28.77 6.76
C GLY A 286 10.19 -27.29 7.10
N LEU A 287 10.48 -26.94 8.36
CA LEU A 287 10.49 -25.56 8.83
C LEU A 287 11.89 -25.14 9.25
N ARG A 288 12.23 -23.88 8.99
CA ARG A 288 13.39 -23.21 9.55
C ARG A 288 12.91 -22.14 10.52
N LEU A 289 13.29 -22.28 11.78
CA LEU A 289 13.02 -21.29 12.81
C LEU A 289 14.26 -20.45 13.06
N GLN A 290 14.07 -19.15 13.21
CA GLN A 290 15.04 -18.25 13.81
C GLN A 290 14.38 -17.64 15.03
N CYS A 291 14.97 -17.81 16.21
CA CYS A 291 14.35 -17.37 17.46
C CYS A 291 15.39 -16.73 18.38
N ILE A 292 14.95 -15.73 19.16
CA ILE A 292 15.72 -15.19 20.27
C ILE A 292 15.20 -15.81 21.55
N LEU A 293 16.04 -16.65 22.15
CA LEU A 293 15.77 -17.21 23.46
C LEU A 293 16.32 -16.29 24.54
N SER A 294 15.46 -15.56 25.25
CA SER A 294 15.88 -14.64 26.31
C SER A 294 15.58 -15.22 27.69
N GLN A 295 16.53 -15.12 28.62
CA GLN A 295 16.39 -15.68 29.97
C GLN A 295 15.17 -15.14 30.73
N ASN A 296 14.80 -13.88 30.45
CA ASN A 296 13.69 -13.18 31.12
C ASN A 296 12.40 -13.16 30.30
N SER A 297 12.26 -14.03 29.29
CA SER A 297 11.07 -14.13 28.45
C SER A 297 10.41 -15.49 28.59
N PHE A 298 9.13 -15.56 28.23
CA PHE A 298 8.43 -16.83 27.99
C PHE A 298 9.20 -17.76 27.04
N LEU A 299 9.90 -17.20 26.04
CA LEU A 299 10.79 -17.95 25.14
C LEU A 299 12.20 -18.10 25.72
N SER A 300 12.34 -18.63 26.93
CA SER A 300 13.65 -18.83 27.57
C SER A 300 14.36 -20.13 27.19
N SER A 301 13.61 -21.12 26.70
CA SER A 301 14.12 -22.44 26.34
C SER A 301 13.56 -22.90 24.99
N LEU A 302 14.25 -23.89 24.39
CA LEU A 302 13.78 -24.52 23.15
C LEU A 302 12.46 -25.29 23.36
N GLU A 303 12.29 -25.92 24.51
CA GLU A 303 11.04 -26.59 24.88
C GLU A 303 9.87 -25.61 24.93
N ASN A 304 10.06 -24.43 25.55
CA ASN A 304 9.04 -23.39 25.58
C ASN A 304 8.71 -22.88 24.17
N LEU A 305 9.72 -22.74 23.31
CA LEU A 305 9.53 -22.35 21.92
C LEU A 305 8.70 -23.40 21.14
N LEU A 306 9.02 -24.68 21.26
CA LEU A 306 8.30 -25.74 20.55
C LEU A 306 6.86 -25.88 21.05
N ASN A 307 6.66 -25.80 22.38
CA ASN A 307 5.33 -25.78 23.00
C ASN A 307 4.50 -24.55 22.58
N PHE A 308 5.14 -23.39 22.39
CA PHE A 308 4.51 -22.18 21.88
C PHE A 308 4.07 -22.29 20.41
N LEU A 309 4.80 -23.08 19.60
CA LEU A 309 4.55 -23.27 18.17
C LEU A 309 3.55 -24.39 17.82
N PRO A 310 2.77 -24.87 18.80
CA PRO A 310 2.20 -26.22 18.87
C PRO A 310 2.89 -27.35 18.05
N ILE A 311 4.21 -27.33 17.86
CA ILE A 311 4.90 -28.37 17.08
C ILE A 311 5.13 -29.57 18.01
N PRO A 312 4.68 -30.79 17.66
CA PRO A 312 5.03 -31.99 18.42
C PRO A 312 6.55 -32.10 18.53
N THR A 313 7.10 -32.30 19.74
CA THR A 313 8.55 -32.34 19.96
C THR A 313 9.21 -33.27 18.92
N PRO A 314 9.96 -32.73 17.95
CA PRO A 314 10.46 -33.54 16.86
C PRO A 314 11.53 -34.48 17.41
N THR A 315 11.55 -35.72 16.90
CA THR A 315 12.56 -36.71 17.27
C THR A 315 13.96 -36.30 16.83
N GLU A 316 14.06 -35.49 15.78
CA GLU A 316 15.32 -34.99 15.22
C GLU A 316 15.15 -33.51 14.82
N TYR A 317 16.07 -32.66 15.28
CA TYR A 317 16.22 -31.28 14.82
C TYR A 317 17.70 -30.89 14.94
N GLU A 318 18.14 -29.98 14.08
CA GLU A 318 19.50 -29.41 14.14
C GLU A 318 19.42 -28.03 14.81
N GLU A 319 19.99 -27.90 16.01
CA GLU A 319 20.16 -26.61 16.68
C GLU A 319 21.51 -26.01 16.30
N ILE A 320 21.47 -24.85 15.64
CA ILE A 320 22.65 -24.04 15.34
C ILE A 320 22.57 -22.79 16.19
N SER A 321 23.48 -22.65 17.15
CA SER A 321 23.66 -21.41 17.91
C SER A 321 24.21 -20.34 16.96
N ALA A 322 23.34 -19.41 16.56
CA ALA A 322 23.65 -18.41 15.54
C ALA A 322 24.05 -17.06 16.15
N GLY A 323 23.82 -16.87 17.45
CA GLY A 323 24.44 -15.79 18.18
C GLY A 323 24.14 -15.72 19.67
N LEU A 324 24.81 -14.79 20.35
CA LEU A 324 24.70 -14.57 21.79
C LEU A 324 24.40 -13.09 22.09
N LEU A 325 23.60 -12.90 23.13
CA LEU A 325 23.32 -11.63 23.78
C LEU A 325 23.82 -11.71 25.21
N ALA A 326 24.61 -10.73 25.62
CA ALA A 326 25.21 -10.70 26.95
C ALA A 326 25.37 -9.25 27.42
N GLU A 327 25.51 -9.08 28.73
CA GLU A 327 25.95 -7.83 29.32
C GLU A 327 26.99 -8.09 30.40
N PHE A 328 27.92 -7.16 30.57
CA PHE A 328 28.94 -7.20 31.61
C PHE A 328 29.46 -5.80 31.92
N PHE A 329 30.23 -5.69 33.00
CA PHE A 329 30.90 -4.46 33.39
C PHE A 329 32.42 -4.60 33.25
N VAL A 330 33.07 -3.55 32.74
CA VAL A 330 34.52 -3.36 32.83
C VAL A 330 34.78 -2.40 33.98
N ASP A 331 35.52 -2.82 35.00
CA ASP A 331 35.91 -1.93 36.09
C ASP A 331 36.97 -0.95 35.55
N ASN A 332 36.67 0.35 35.55
CA ASN A 332 37.57 1.36 35.00
C ASN A 332 37.81 2.53 35.97
N PRO A 333 38.61 2.31 37.03
CA PRO A 333 38.90 3.34 38.02
C PRO A 333 39.65 4.52 37.36
N SER A 334 39.53 5.70 37.97
CA SER A 334 40.21 6.88 37.45
C SER A 334 41.73 6.68 37.40
N PRO A 335 42.38 6.88 36.24
CA PRO A 335 43.82 6.72 36.12
C PRO A 335 44.61 7.95 36.63
N LEU A 336 43.92 8.98 37.13
CA LEU A 336 44.49 10.29 37.44
C LEU A 336 44.36 10.64 38.93
N ASP A 337 45.30 11.46 39.40
CA ASP A 337 45.22 12.10 40.72
C ASP A 337 43.99 13.01 40.82
N ALA A 338 43.48 13.17 42.04
CA ALA A 338 42.26 13.92 42.34
C ALA A 338 42.32 15.38 41.81
N GLY A 339 41.68 15.66 40.67
CA GLY A 339 41.61 17.02 40.12
C GLY A 339 41.13 17.13 38.67
N VAL A 340 41.29 16.09 37.85
CA VAL A 340 40.80 16.09 36.45
C VAL A 340 39.40 15.47 36.38
N PRO A 341 38.42 16.11 35.73
CA PRO A 341 37.10 15.54 35.51
C PRO A 341 37.20 14.19 34.77
N TRP A 342 36.78 13.10 35.43
CA TRP A 342 36.86 11.75 34.88
C TRP A 342 35.48 11.09 34.80
N SER A 343 35.28 10.31 33.76
CA SER A 343 34.22 9.30 33.61
C SER A 343 34.86 8.01 33.13
N ALA A 344 34.18 6.87 33.26
CA ALA A 344 34.72 5.59 32.83
C ALA A 344 35.23 5.58 31.37
N PHE A 345 34.62 6.38 30.49
CA PHE A 345 35.25 6.83 29.23
C PHE A 345 34.51 8.07 28.69
N GLN A 346 35.13 8.75 27.73
CA GLN A 346 34.52 9.83 26.93
C GLN A 346 34.35 9.36 25.48
N ALA A 347 33.11 9.29 25.00
CA ALA A 347 32.80 8.72 23.68
C ALA A 347 33.61 9.34 22.52
N PRO A 348 33.78 10.67 22.41
CA PRO A 348 34.60 11.27 21.35
C PRO A 348 36.07 10.85 21.39
N LEU A 349 36.64 10.73 22.59
CA LEU A 349 38.06 10.38 22.77
C LEU A 349 38.30 8.90 22.45
N LEU A 350 37.43 8.01 22.94
CA LEU A 350 37.53 6.59 22.65
C LEU A 350 37.26 6.30 21.17
N ALA A 351 36.27 6.96 20.57
CA ALA A 351 36.01 6.84 19.13
C ALA A 351 37.20 7.31 18.29
N ASN A 352 37.89 8.38 18.70
CA ASN A 352 39.10 8.84 18.02
C ASN A 352 40.22 7.80 18.05
N LEU A 353 40.47 7.15 19.20
CA LEU A 353 41.42 6.04 19.27
C LEU A 353 41.01 4.89 18.36
N VAL A 354 39.73 4.51 18.39
CA VAL A 354 39.21 3.43 17.52
C VAL A 354 39.42 3.72 16.04
N MET A 355 39.27 4.96 15.61
CA MET A 355 39.42 5.33 14.20
C MET A 355 40.87 5.55 13.77
N ASN A 356 41.71 6.07 14.65
CA ASN A 356 43.02 6.62 14.28
C ASN A 356 44.22 5.88 14.87
N GLU A 357 44.04 5.04 15.89
CA GLU A 357 45.13 4.23 16.46
C GLU A 357 45.06 2.78 15.96
N ASP A 358 46.14 2.32 15.35
CA ASP A 358 46.28 0.97 14.78
C ASP A 358 45.94 -0.15 15.79
N ALA A 359 46.27 0.06 17.07
CA ALA A 359 45.98 -0.93 18.11
C ALA A 359 44.48 -1.12 18.34
N PHE A 360 43.67 -0.07 18.19
CA PHE A 360 42.23 -0.15 18.34
C PHE A 360 41.55 -0.50 17.01
N SER A 361 41.90 0.18 15.92
CA SER A 361 41.26 0.02 14.60
C SER A 361 41.42 -1.39 14.02
N LYS A 362 42.47 -2.12 14.46
CA LYS A 362 42.67 -3.53 14.13
C LYS A 362 41.56 -4.44 14.65
N PHE A 363 40.94 -4.11 15.78
CA PHE A 363 39.95 -4.95 16.44
C PHE A 363 38.57 -4.31 16.49
N LEU A 364 38.49 -2.99 16.51
CA LEU A 364 37.27 -2.23 16.74
C LEU A 364 37.01 -1.27 15.58
N SER A 365 35.74 -1.10 15.24
CA SER A 365 35.24 0.02 14.44
C SER A 365 34.10 0.72 15.19
N VAL A 366 33.90 2.00 14.90
CA VAL A 366 32.80 2.80 15.43
C VAL A 366 31.74 3.05 14.37
N ASN A 367 30.55 3.41 14.83
CA ASN A 367 29.45 3.83 13.97
C ASN A 367 29.63 5.28 13.48
N ASP A 368 29.91 5.49 12.19
CA ASP A 368 30.06 6.83 11.59
C ASP A 368 28.82 7.73 11.67
N THR A 369 27.61 7.17 11.85
CA THR A 369 26.39 7.98 12.04
C THR A 369 26.38 8.69 13.40
N ASP A 370 27.15 8.18 14.36
CA ASP A 370 27.50 8.89 15.59
C ASP A 370 28.66 9.84 15.27
N LYS A 371 28.33 11.02 14.73
CA LYS A 371 29.33 12.06 14.45
C LYS A 371 30.22 12.23 15.69
N ILE A 372 31.53 12.07 15.53
CA ILE A 372 32.55 12.17 16.60
C ILE A 372 32.40 13.45 17.45
N SER A 373 31.90 14.52 16.83
CA SER A 373 31.65 15.81 17.49
C SER A 373 30.41 15.87 18.39
N ARG A 374 29.55 14.86 18.37
CA ARG A 374 28.36 14.78 19.23
C ARG A 374 28.68 13.99 20.48
N GLN A 375 28.46 14.60 21.63
CA GLN A 375 28.50 13.91 22.93
C GLN A 375 27.28 13.00 23.04
N ASN A 376 27.44 11.76 22.58
CA ASN A 376 26.49 10.69 22.87
C ASN A 376 26.85 10.03 24.20
N HIS A 377 25.84 9.61 24.96
CA HIS A 377 26.04 8.91 26.24
C HIS A 377 26.53 7.47 26.06
N SER A 378 26.40 6.92 24.84
CA SER A 378 26.79 5.56 24.50
C SER A 378 27.65 5.54 23.25
N LEU A 379 28.55 4.56 23.15
CA LEU A 379 29.38 4.30 21.98
C LEU A 379 29.04 2.94 21.38
N TYR A 380 28.64 2.92 20.10
CA TYR A 380 28.40 1.70 19.34
C TYR A 380 29.71 1.20 18.72
N LEU A 381 30.12 -0.02 19.10
CA LEU A 381 31.34 -0.68 18.63
C LEU A 381 31.03 -1.92 17.81
N TYR A 382 31.88 -2.15 16.81
CA TYR A 382 31.95 -3.36 16.00
C TYR A 382 33.29 -4.03 16.25
N PHE A 383 33.28 -5.30 16.62
CA PHE A 383 34.50 -6.08 16.87
C PHE A 383 34.78 -7.04 15.72
N PHE A 384 36.03 -7.13 15.28
CA PHE A 384 36.51 -8.06 14.27
C PHE A 384 37.48 -9.04 14.88
N ASP A 385 37.14 -10.32 14.81
CA ASP A 385 38.09 -11.39 15.07
C ASP A 385 39.05 -11.46 13.85
N PRO A 386 40.38 -11.33 14.04
CA PRO A 386 41.34 -11.47 12.94
C PRO A 386 41.34 -12.85 12.29
N LEU A 387 40.69 -13.86 12.89
CA LEU A 387 40.49 -15.19 12.33
C LEU A 387 38.99 -15.44 12.12
N PRO A 388 38.32 -14.72 11.21
CA PRO A 388 36.87 -14.83 11.08
C PRO A 388 36.49 -16.22 10.55
N VAL A 389 35.56 -16.87 11.23
CA VAL A 389 34.81 -17.98 10.65
C VAL A 389 33.53 -17.39 10.08
N PRO A 390 33.40 -17.24 8.74
CA PRO A 390 32.19 -16.67 8.16
C PRO A 390 30.98 -17.54 8.55
N SER A 391 30.00 -16.95 9.24
CA SER A 391 28.71 -17.61 9.47
C SER A 391 27.96 -17.68 8.13
N PRO A 392 27.56 -18.88 7.65
CA PRO A 392 26.85 -19.02 6.38
C PRO A 392 25.38 -18.58 6.46
N HIS A 393 24.86 -18.22 7.65
CA HIS A 393 23.43 -17.98 7.87
C HIS A 393 23.10 -16.50 8.05
N THR A 394 22.04 -16.06 7.35
CA THR A 394 21.45 -14.72 7.49
C THR A 394 20.38 -14.73 8.59
N ILE A 395 20.47 -13.80 9.56
CA ILE A 395 19.63 -13.79 10.79
C ILE A 395 18.71 -12.57 10.80
N TYR A 396 17.39 -12.78 10.78
CA TYR A 396 16.40 -11.69 10.63
C TYR A 396 15.83 -11.17 11.96
N VAL A 397 15.84 -11.96 13.03
CA VAL A 397 15.20 -11.61 14.32
C VAL A 397 15.86 -10.41 15.02
N SER A 398 15.09 -9.61 15.76
CA SER A 398 15.45 -8.39 16.50
C SER A 398 16.28 -7.37 15.72
N GLY A 399 16.07 -7.29 14.40
CA GLY A 399 16.83 -6.37 13.55
C GLY A 399 18.32 -6.73 13.48
N TRP A 400 18.69 -7.99 13.73
CA TRP A 400 20.06 -8.50 13.62
C TRP A 400 20.66 -8.22 12.23
N ASN A 401 19.83 -8.24 11.18
CA ASN A 401 20.18 -7.82 9.82
C ASN A 401 20.12 -6.31 9.55
N ARG A 402 19.42 -5.52 10.36
CA ARG A 402 19.38 -4.04 10.21
C ARG A 402 20.75 -3.42 10.50
N LEU A 403 21.59 -4.14 11.26
CA LEU A 403 23.01 -3.90 11.46
C LEU A 403 23.90 -4.81 10.60
N ALA A 404 23.39 -5.70 9.75
CA ALA A 404 24.23 -6.47 8.81
C ALA A 404 24.82 -5.61 7.69
N SER A 405 24.39 -4.34 7.57
CA SER A 405 25.16 -3.30 6.87
C SER A 405 26.34 -2.76 7.69
N ARG A 406 26.65 -3.34 8.86
CA ARG A 406 27.68 -2.90 9.79
C ARG A 406 28.50 -4.09 10.27
N PHE A 407 29.57 -4.28 9.53
CA PHE A 407 30.87 -4.90 9.80
C PHE A 407 31.08 -5.54 11.20
N GLY A 408 31.70 -6.73 11.25
CA GLY A 408 32.23 -7.34 12.48
C GLY A 408 31.55 -8.65 12.93
N ASP A 409 32.26 -9.41 13.76
CA ASP A 409 31.82 -10.67 14.37
C ASP A 409 30.96 -10.44 15.63
N LEU A 410 31.11 -9.27 16.27
CA LEU A 410 30.36 -8.85 17.45
C LEU A 410 30.02 -7.36 17.41
N THR A 411 28.86 -6.98 17.95
CA THR A 411 28.43 -5.59 18.13
C THR A 411 28.14 -5.35 19.60
N ALA A 412 28.68 -4.25 20.13
CA ALA A 412 28.54 -3.86 21.53
C ALA A 412 28.14 -2.39 21.67
N ILE A 413 27.39 -2.08 22.72
CA ILE A 413 27.09 -0.71 23.15
C ILE A 413 27.81 -0.49 24.47
N LEU A 414 28.71 0.48 24.50
CA LEU A 414 29.40 0.89 25.71
C LEU A 414 28.69 2.09 26.30
N THR A 415 28.35 2.02 27.58
CA THR A 415 27.77 3.13 28.33
C THR A 415 28.64 3.35 29.55
N PRO A 416 29.22 4.54 29.76
CA PRO A 416 29.93 4.80 30.99
C PRO A 416 28.89 4.86 32.11
N VAL A 417 29.18 4.30 33.28
CA VAL A 417 28.29 4.34 34.43
C VAL A 417 29.09 4.65 35.70
N GLN A 418 28.46 5.38 36.61
CA GLN A 418 28.95 5.59 37.96
C GLN A 418 27.92 5.01 38.93
N LEU A 419 28.21 3.86 39.52
CA LEU A 419 27.29 3.18 40.44
C LEU A 419 27.31 3.86 41.81
N GLU A 420 28.50 4.15 42.32
CA GLU A 420 28.75 4.90 43.55
C GLU A 420 29.78 6.00 43.31
N LYS A 421 29.86 6.98 44.21
CA LYS A 421 30.80 8.10 44.08
C LYS A 421 32.24 7.58 44.02
N GLY A 422 32.86 7.69 42.85
CA GLY A 422 34.22 7.21 42.58
C GLY A 422 34.32 5.79 42.00
N ASP A 423 33.22 5.03 41.96
CA ASP A 423 33.15 3.71 41.32
C ASP A 423 32.70 3.87 39.85
N PHE A 424 33.70 4.03 38.97
CA PHE A 424 33.48 4.20 37.53
C PHE A 424 33.60 2.87 36.81
N LYS A 425 32.54 2.48 36.09
CA LYS A 425 32.50 1.26 35.29
C LYS A 425 32.04 1.55 33.87
N ILE A 426 32.38 0.66 32.95
CA ILE A 426 31.83 0.66 31.60
C ILE A 426 30.81 -0.48 31.55
N HIS A 427 29.52 -0.13 31.40
CA HIS A 427 28.50 -1.11 31.08
C HIS A 427 28.60 -1.47 29.60
N VAL A 428 28.84 -2.75 29.32
CA VAL A 428 29.00 -3.28 27.97
C VAL A 428 27.82 -4.18 27.66
N LYS A 429 26.95 -3.72 26.75
CA LYS A 429 25.82 -4.51 26.26
C LYS A 429 26.13 -5.10 24.90
N ILE A 430 26.22 -6.42 24.81
CA ILE A 430 26.40 -7.15 23.56
C ILE A 430 25.06 -7.31 22.87
N THR A 431 24.89 -6.58 21.77
CA THR A 431 23.68 -6.67 20.95
C THR A 431 23.76 -7.79 19.92
N ARG A 432 24.96 -8.29 19.63
CA ARG A 432 25.22 -9.40 18.71
C ARG A 432 26.60 -9.97 18.98
N SER A 433 26.72 -11.29 19.10
CA SER A 433 27.98 -12.03 18.97
C SER A 433 27.70 -13.31 18.19
N SER A 434 28.63 -13.75 17.34
CA SER A 434 28.45 -14.98 16.54
C SER A 434 28.50 -16.26 17.38
N HIS A 435 29.40 -16.32 18.37
CA HIS A 435 29.60 -17.47 19.27
C HIS A 435 30.33 -17.06 20.56
N GLN A 436 30.40 -17.98 21.52
CA GLN A 436 31.02 -17.74 22.83
C GLN A 436 32.50 -17.33 22.72
N GLU A 437 33.25 -17.99 21.84
CA GLU A 437 34.68 -17.72 21.66
C GLU A 437 34.95 -16.27 21.23
N VAL A 438 34.11 -15.70 20.36
CA VAL A 438 34.23 -14.30 19.93
C VAL A 438 33.93 -13.34 21.07
N LEU A 439 32.93 -13.66 21.91
CA LEU A 439 32.62 -12.88 23.10
C LEU A 439 33.79 -12.89 24.09
N ASP A 440 34.37 -14.06 24.36
CA ASP A 440 35.51 -14.21 25.27
C ASP A 440 36.73 -13.43 24.76
N LYS A 441 37.02 -13.53 23.45
CA LYS A 441 38.08 -12.74 22.80
C LYS A 441 37.82 -11.25 22.87
N PHE A 442 36.59 -10.82 22.61
CA PHE A 442 36.20 -9.41 22.70
C PHE A 442 36.35 -8.87 24.12
N MET A 443 35.85 -9.58 25.12
CA MET A 443 36.00 -9.24 26.54
C MET A 443 37.48 -9.06 26.91
N TYR A 444 38.30 -10.03 26.51
CA TYR A 444 39.75 -9.99 26.74
C TYR A 444 40.40 -8.79 26.04
N ILE A 445 40.14 -8.57 24.75
CA ILE A 445 40.76 -7.49 23.96
C ILE A 445 40.29 -6.12 24.43
N LEU A 446 38.97 -5.95 24.63
CA LEU A 446 38.38 -4.69 25.08
C LEU A 446 38.97 -4.25 26.42
N SER A 447 39.07 -5.14 27.39
CA SER A 447 39.61 -4.82 28.72
C SER A 447 41.06 -4.27 28.66
N ARG A 448 41.86 -4.73 27.70
CA ARG A 448 43.23 -4.23 27.45
C ARG A 448 43.23 -2.91 26.70
N LEU A 449 42.37 -2.77 25.69
CA LEU A 449 42.21 -1.51 24.96
C LEU A 449 41.72 -0.37 25.86
N ILE A 450 40.81 -0.64 26.80
CA ILE A 450 40.37 0.36 27.77
C ILE A 450 41.51 0.75 28.72
N ARG A 451 42.38 -0.19 29.10
CA ARG A 451 43.59 0.17 29.86
C ARG A 451 44.54 1.06 29.07
N LEU A 452 44.76 0.76 27.80
CA LEU A 452 45.55 1.63 26.91
C LEU A 452 44.90 3.01 26.74
N TYR A 453 43.56 3.07 26.64
CA TYR A 453 42.82 4.33 26.65
C TYR A 453 43.12 5.16 27.91
N ASN A 454 43.15 4.53 29.09
CA ASN A 454 43.49 5.21 30.33
C ASN A 454 44.91 5.80 30.31
N GLU A 455 45.88 5.03 29.79
CA GLU A 455 47.28 5.46 29.67
C GLU A 455 47.42 6.64 28.69
N GLN A 456 46.57 6.70 27.65
CA GLN A 456 46.58 7.75 26.63
C GLN A 456 45.59 8.90 26.89
N TYR A 457 44.79 8.82 27.96
CA TYR A 457 43.65 9.72 28.15
C TYR A 457 44.02 11.20 28.16
N LEU A 458 45.05 11.59 28.92
CA LEU A 458 45.49 12.99 29.02
C LEU A 458 45.95 13.51 27.67
N GLN A 459 46.74 12.72 26.94
CA GLN A 459 47.21 13.09 25.61
C GLN A 459 46.05 13.31 24.63
N GLN A 460 45.04 12.43 24.66
CA GLN A 460 43.85 12.56 23.82
C GLN A 460 42.99 13.77 24.21
N LEU A 461 42.86 14.04 25.51
CA LEU A 461 42.13 15.19 26.03
C LEU A 461 42.79 16.50 25.61
N GLU A 462 44.10 16.63 25.79
CA GLU A 462 44.87 17.80 25.38
C GLU A 462 44.78 18.03 23.86
N MET A 463 44.90 16.96 23.08
CA MET A 463 44.74 17.02 21.63
C MET A 463 43.33 17.49 21.23
N PHE A 464 42.27 16.96 21.85
CA PHE A 464 40.89 17.38 21.55
C PHE A 464 40.62 18.81 21.97
N GLN A 465 41.14 19.26 23.11
CA GLN A 465 41.01 20.65 23.57
C GLN A 465 41.74 21.63 22.66
N ALA A 466 42.85 21.22 22.05
CA ALA A 466 43.54 22.01 21.04
C ALA A 466 42.73 22.13 19.73
N LEU A 467 42.02 21.07 19.32
CA LEU A 467 41.20 21.06 18.10
C LEU A 467 39.82 21.73 18.29
N VAL A 468 39.25 21.61 19.49
CA VAL A 468 37.95 22.17 19.87
C VAL A 468 38.12 22.98 21.16
N PRO A 469 38.52 24.26 21.04
CA PRO A 469 38.70 25.13 22.19
C PRO A 469 37.42 25.21 23.03
N GLY A 470 37.52 24.87 24.31
CA GLY A 470 36.37 24.83 25.24
C GLY A 470 35.73 23.45 25.41
N TYR A 471 36.30 22.38 24.84
CA TYR A 471 35.86 21.01 25.14
C TYR A 471 36.05 20.67 26.63
N THR A 472 34.94 20.39 27.31
CA THR A 472 34.91 19.91 28.70
C THR A 472 34.39 18.47 28.73
N PRO A 473 35.12 17.52 29.34
CA PRO A 473 34.62 16.16 29.56
C PRO A 473 33.27 16.16 30.26
N VAL A 474 32.34 15.32 29.80
CA VAL A 474 31.04 15.17 30.46
C VAL A 474 31.26 14.39 31.75
N LEU A 475 31.00 15.05 32.88
CA LEU A 475 30.88 14.35 34.16
C LEU A 475 29.55 13.62 34.17
N GLN A 476 29.59 12.33 34.46
CA GLN A 476 28.36 11.57 34.63
C GLN A 476 27.77 11.89 35.99
N GLU A 477 26.55 12.40 35.99
CA GLU A 477 25.75 12.43 37.20
C GLU A 477 25.28 11.00 37.52
N PRO A 478 25.22 10.60 38.80
CA PRO A 478 24.63 9.33 39.18
C PRO A 478 23.22 9.24 38.59
N MET A 479 22.83 8.08 38.04
CA MET A 479 21.58 7.89 37.28
C MET A 479 20.35 8.49 37.99
N GLY A 480 20.00 9.72 37.60
CA GLY A 480 18.71 10.34 37.86
C GLY A 480 17.85 10.25 36.59
N ASN A 481 16.55 9.99 36.75
CA ASN A 481 15.63 9.87 35.61
C ASN A 481 15.69 11.12 34.71
N PRO A 482 15.95 11.01 33.40
CA PRO A 482 16.02 12.16 32.51
C PRO A 482 14.64 12.83 32.36
N PRO A 483 14.57 14.18 32.34
CA PRO A 483 13.33 14.90 32.09
C PRO A 483 12.88 14.74 30.63
N THR A 484 11.62 14.35 30.43
CA THR A 484 10.99 14.18 29.12
C THR A 484 10.75 15.53 28.43
N LEU A 485 11.38 15.76 27.26
CA LEU A 485 11.16 16.94 26.42
C LEU A 485 9.78 16.86 25.71
N HIS A 486 8.88 17.80 25.97
CA HIS A 486 7.58 17.93 25.29
C HIS A 486 7.75 18.33 23.81
N THR A 487 7.20 17.55 22.87
CA THR A 487 7.17 17.87 21.42
C THR A 487 5.87 18.62 21.06
N LEU A 488 5.87 19.54 20.10
CA LEU A 488 4.66 20.31 19.69
C LEU A 488 3.48 19.45 19.24
N SER A 489 3.75 18.25 18.70
CA SER A 489 2.73 17.26 18.37
C SER A 489 1.96 16.77 19.61
N THR A 490 2.55 16.87 20.80
CA THR A 490 1.86 16.61 22.08
C THR A 490 1.02 17.80 22.56
N LEU A 491 1.29 19.02 22.08
CA LEU A 491 0.52 20.21 22.44
C LEU A 491 -0.76 20.33 21.63
N ASP A 492 -0.69 20.16 20.31
CA ASP A 492 -1.85 20.17 19.43
C ASP A 492 -1.58 19.34 18.15
N PRO A 493 -1.97 18.05 18.13
CA PRO A 493 -1.71 17.20 16.98
C PRO A 493 -2.47 17.60 15.72
N ILE A 494 -3.55 18.39 15.83
CA ILE A 494 -4.34 18.85 14.68
C ILE A 494 -3.64 20.03 13.99
N LEU A 495 -3.08 20.95 14.77
CA LEU A 495 -2.33 22.10 14.23
C LEU A 495 -0.87 21.77 13.88
N PHE A 496 -0.30 20.72 14.49
CA PHE A 496 1.10 20.34 14.32
C PHE A 496 1.26 18.83 14.04
N PRO A 497 0.84 18.34 12.86
CA PRO A 497 1.03 16.94 12.47
C PRO A 497 2.52 16.58 12.47
N SER A 498 2.86 15.43 13.09
CA SER A 498 4.20 15.12 13.61
C SER A 498 5.32 15.01 12.58
N ASN A 499 4.99 14.77 11.29
CA ASN A 499 6.00 14.30 10.33
C ASN A 499 6.49 15.40 9.35
N VAL A 500 5.63 16.35 8.96
CA VAL A 500 5.95 17.36 7.92
C VAL A 500 6.29 18.72 8.54
N TYR A 501 5.52 19.16 9.53
CA TYR A 501 5.71 20.44 10.19
C TYR A 501 7.00 20.46 11.03
N SER A 502 7.30 19.34 11.69
CA SER A 502 8.50 19.14 12.49
C SER A 502 9.77 19.52 11.72
N ARG A 503 9.98 18.97 10.52
CA ARG A 503 11.16 19.28 9.70
C ARG A 503 11.23 20.74 9.22
N SER A 504 10.07 21.37 9.08
CA SER A 504 9.90 22.67 8.43
C SER A 504 10.02 23.87 9.36
N CYS A 505 9.71 23.71 10.64
CA CYS A 505 9.62 24.81 11.62
C CYS A 505 10.12 24.46 13.03
N GLN A 506 10.91 23.39 13.20
CA GLN A 506 11.20 22.85 14.54
C GLN A 506 11.98 23.76 15.50
N ASN A 507 12.71 24.78 15.05
CA ASN A 507 13.73 25.39 15.92
C ASN A 507 14.01 26.88 15.64
N PRO A 508 13.62 27.80 16.54
CA PRO A 508 12.74 27.61 17.69
C PRO A 508 11.27 27.53 17.25
N HIS A 509 10.44 26.86 18.06
CA HIS A 509 9.02 26.70 17.79
C HIS A 509 8.15 27.79 18.43
N PRO A 510 6.98 28.10 17.84
CA PRO A 510 6.04 29.02 18.46
C PRO A 510 5.44 28.41 19.73
N VAL A 511 5.21 29.26 20.72
CA VAL A 511 4.65 28.93 22.03
C VAL A 511 3.22 29.45 22.11
N VAL A 512 2.29 28.60 22.53
CA VAL A 512 0.89 28.99 22.80
C VAL A 512 0.85 29.85 24.06
N ILE A 513 0.14 30.97 23.99
CA ILE A 513 -0.02 31.90 25.12
C ILE A 513 -1.48 32.21 25.38
N SER A 514 -1.79 32.62 26.61
CA SER A 514 -3.14 33.05 27.00
C SER A 514 -3.49 34.40 26.39
N ASN A 515 -4.80 34.71 26.31
CA ASN A 515 -5.29 36.01 25.85
C ASN A 515 -4.70 37.18 26.67
N GLU A 516 -4.55 37.00 27.98
CA GLU A 516 -3.95 37.99 28.89
C GLU A 516 -2.47 38.25 28.59
N ALA A 517 -1.71 37.19 28.26
CA ALA A 517 -0.32 37.30 27.87
C ALA A 517 -0.19 37.95 26.47
N ALA A 518 -1.07 37.59 25.53
CA ALA A 518 -1.11 38.18 24.20
C ALA A 518 -1.45 39.67 24.22
N ALA A 519 -2.31 40.12 25.14
CA ALA A 519 -2.64 41.53 25.31
C ALA A 519 -1.43 42.38 25.74
N LYS A 520 -0.44 41.77 26.41
CA LYS A 520 0.80 42.44 26.86
C LYS A 520 1.90 42.45 25.79
N LEU A 521 1.75 41.70 24.71
CA LEU A 521 2.75 41.58 23.65
C LEU A 521 2.47 42.55 22.48
N PRO A 522 3.52 43.13 21.86
CA PRO A 522 3.41 43.88 20.61
C PRO A 522 2.76 43.07 19.48
N GLU A 523 2.06 43.73 18.54
CA GLU A 523 1.36 43.07 17.42
C GLU A 523 2.26 42.24 16.51
N ASP A 524 3.53 42.62 16.35
CA ASP A 524 4.51 41.84 15.57
C ASP A 524 5.12 40.67 16.36
N ARG A 525 4.81 40.55 17.66
CA ARG A 525 5.30 39.49 18.57
C ARG A 525 4.24 38.47 18.96
N LYS A 526 3.07 38.55 18.33
CA LYS A 526 1.97 37.63 18.53
C LYS A 526 1.27 37.31 17.21
N LEU A 527 0.65 36.15 17.14
CA LEU A 527 -0.10 35.69 15.99
C LEU A 527 -1.33 34.91 16.48
N LEU A 528 -2.54 35.31 16.04
CA LEU A 528 -3.76 34.55 16.29
C LEU A 528 -3.96 33.55 15.16
N PHE A 529 -4.07 32.26 15.48
CA PHE A 529 -4.27 31.22 14.48
C PHE A 529 -5.03 29.99 15.04
N PRO A 530 -5.96 29.37 14.27
CA PRO A 530 -6.58 29.92 13.06
C PRO A 530 -7.32 31.24 13.35
N PRO A 531 -7.57 32.10 12.34
CA PRO A 531 -8.20 33.41 12.56
C PRO A 531 -9.65 33.32 13.04
N LEU A 532 -10.32 32.21 12.73
CA LEU A 532 -11.66 31.84 13.17
C LEU A 532 -11.65 30.35 13.53
N GLU A 533 -12.59 29.95 14.39
CA GLU A 533 -12.79 28.53 14.68
C GLU A 533 -13.19 27.80 13.40
N SER A 534 -12.43 26.76 13.06
CA SER A 534 -12.68 25.95 11.87
C SER A 534 -12.15 24.53 12.11
N ASN A 535 -12.92 23.54 11.66
CA ASN A 535 -12.67 22.11 11.90
C ASN A 535 -12.49 21.74 13.38
N GLY A 536 -13.22 22.39 14.30
CA GLY A 536 -13.13 22.15 15.74
C GLY A 536 -11.84 22.66 16.41
N VAL A 537 -11.01 23.42 15.69
CA VAL A 537 -9.80 24.03 16.24
C VAL A 537 -10.09 25.49 16.62
N PRO A 538 -10.08 25.83 17.92
CA PRO A 538 -10.32 27.20 18.35
C PRO A 538 -9.12 28.12 18.06
N PRO A 539 -9.33 29.42 17.79
CA PRO A 539 -8.25 30.40 17.66
C PRO A 539 -7.37 30.46 18.91
N ARG A 540 -6.06 30.39 18.73
CA ARG A 540 -5.07 30.53 19.82
C ARG A 540 -3.99 31.55 19.47
N TRP A 541 -3.46 32.20 20.49
CA TRP A 541 -2.35 33.12 20.34
C TRP A 541 -1.02 32.38 20.42
N PHE A 542 -0.12 32.72 19.51
CA PHE A 542 1.23 32.20 19.42
C PHE A 542 2.24 33.33 19.57
N THR A 543 3.33 33.07 20.28
CA THR A 543 4.52 33.93 20.35
C THR A 543 5.78 33.11 20.05
N CYS A 544 6.93 33.77 19.92
CA CYS A 544 8.19 33.09 19.69
C CYS A 544 9.22 33.45 20.75
N PRO A 545 10.15 32.53 21.09
CA PRO A 545 11.17 32.79 22.10
C PRO A 545 12.03 34.01 21.74
N THR A 546 12.29 34.86 22.73
CA THR A 546 13.18 36.02 22.59
C THR A 546 14.63 35.69 22.94
N THR A 547 14.89 34.47 23.42
CA THR A 547 16.23 33.99 23.73
C THR A 547 16.97 33.64 22.43
N PRO A 548 18.28 33.95 22.32
CA PRO A 548 19.11 33.47 21.23
C PRO A 548 19.05 31.94 21.16
N TYR A 549 18.85 31.41 19.97
CA TYR A 549 18.82 29.97 19.78
C TYR A 549 20.24 29.40 19.82
N GLU A 550 20.47 28.36 20.63
CA GLU A 550 21.82 27.87 20.98
C GLU A 550 22.69 27.52 19.76
N LYS A 551 22.08 27.03 18.67
CA LYS A 551 22.83 26.55 17.50
C LYS A 551 23.36 27.65 16.60
N ASP A 552 22.68 28.79 16.51
CA ASP A 552 23.03 29.85 15.55
C ASP A 552 23.12 31.25 16.16
N GLN A 553 22.88 31.37 17.47
CA GLN A 553 22.87 32.62 18.23
C GLN A 553 21.92 33.69 17.66
N LYS A 554 20.94 33.31 16.82
CA LYS A 554 19.95 34.25 16.27
C LYS A 554 18.68 34.26 17.12
N VAL A 555 18.02 35.41 17.15
CA VAL A 555 16.75 35.59 17.84
C VAL A 555 15.61 35.49 16.82
N TYR A 556 14.81 34.43 16.90
CA TYR A 556 13.65 34.19 16.03
C TYR A 556 12.39 34.75 16.68
N ALA A 557 12.42 36.06 16.82
CA ALA A 557 11.57 36.83 17.70
C ALA A 557 10.10 36.96 17.23
N TYR A 558 9.81 36.65 15.96
CA TYR A 558 8.58 37.06 15.29
C TYR A 558 7.76 35.84 14.83
N PRO A 559 6.54 35.62 15.36
CA PRO A 559 5.65 34.60 14.82
C PRO A 559 5.11 35.00 13.44
N GLY A 560 4.92 34.02 12.55
CA GLY A 560 4.33 34.22 11.23
C GLY A 560 3.78 32.92 10.65
N LEU A 561 3.07 33.00 9.53
CA LEU A 561 2.48 31.83 8.88
C LEU A 561 3.37 31.31 7.75
N LYS A 562 3.73 30.02 7.81
CA LYS A 562 4.36 29.28 6.70
C LYS A 562 3.26 28.62 5.88
N LYS A 563 3.18 28.93 4.58
CA LYS A 563 2.25 28.23 3.67
C LYS A 563 2.66 26.76 3.58
N LEU A 564 1.70 25.87 3.80
CA LEU A 564 1.84 24.42 3.64
C LEU A 564 0.91 23.96 2.49
N PRO A 565 1.20 22.81 1.85
CA PRO A 565 0.25 22.16 0.96
C PRO A 565 -1.11 21.95 1.64
N ARG A 566 -2.19 22.03 0.87
CA ARG A 566 -3.58 21.85 1.35
C ARG A 566 -3.81 20.47 1.97
N ILE A 567 -3.09 19.50 1.43
CA ILE A 567 -3.12 18.10 1.82
C ILE A 567 -2.53 17.93 3.24
N ASP A 568 -1.37 18.54 3.50
CA ASP A 568 -0.61 18.34 4.74
C ASP A 568 -1.16 19.11 5.95
N HIS A 569 -2.08 20.07 5.72
CA HIS A 569 -2.56 20.93 6.80
C HIS A 569 -3.94 21.56 6.49
N PRO A 570 -4.93 21.46 7.39
CA PRO A 570 -6.31 21.89 7.15
C PRO A 570 -6.46 23.37 6.77
N PHE A 571 -5.51 24.20 7.20
CA PHE A 571 -5.50 25.65 6.96
C PHE A 571 -4.53 26.12 5.87
N HIS A 572 -3.81 25.19 5.19
CA HIS A 572 -2.74 25.49 4.21
C HIS A 572 -1.63 26.40 4.75
N ALA A 573 -1.54 26.52 6.06
CA ALA A 573 -0.55 27.34 6.74
C ALA A 573 -0.40 26.90 8.19
N ALA A 574 0.80 26.98 8.75
CA ALA A 574 1.05 26.74 10.17
C ALA A 574 1.86 27.91 10.77
N PRO A 575 1.67 28.22 12.07
CA PRO A 575 2.46 29.24 12.76
C PRO A 575 3.91 28.78 12.89
N CYS A 576 4.90 29.64 12.63
CA CYS A 576 6.34 29.39 12.77
C CYS A 576 7.07 30.64 13.28
N CYS A 577 8.31 30.48 13.75
CA CYS A 577 9.14 31.59 14.23
C CYS A 577 10.15 32.08 13.18
N TYR A 578 10.27 33.40 13.06
CA TYR A 578 11.11 34.08 12.08
C TYR A 578 12.00 35.15 12.72
N ILE A 579 13.13 35.44 12.06
CA ILE A 579 14.08 36.48 12.47
C ILE A 579 13.55 37.89 12.17
N LYS A 580 12.68 38.04 11.16
CA LYS A 580 12.10 39.32 10.75
C LYS A 580 10.57 39.28 10.87
N PRO A 581 9.91 40.43 11.11
CA PRO A 581 8.46 40.53 11.10
C PRO A 581 7.87 39.97 9.80
N HIS A 582 6.91 39.06 9.92
CA HIS A 582 6.20 38.43 8.80
C HIS A 582 4.73 38.85 8.74
N THR A 583 4.38 39.99 9.35
CA THR A 583 3.02 40.51 9.46
C THR A 583 2.32 40.65 8.11
N ASP A 584 2.96 41.23 7.09
CA ASP A 584 2.31 41.47 5.79
C ASP A 584 2.07 40.17 5.01
N LYS A 585 3.02 39.23 5.04
CA LYS A 585 2.86 37.91 4.42
C LYS A 585 1.78 37.10 5.14
N SER A 586 1.76 37.17 6.48
CA SER A 586 0.77 36.47 7.30
C SER A 586 -0.63 37.05 7.09
N LYS A 587 -0.77 38.39 6.98
CA LYS A 587 -2.04 39.04 6.62
C LYS A 587 -2.59 38.53 5.30
N LYS A 588 -1.77 38.43 4.25
CA LYS A 588 -2.21 37.90 2.95
C LYS A 588 -2.65 36.43 3.03
N VAL A 589 -1.97 35.63 3.86
CA VAL A 589 -2.37 34.22 4.08
C VAL A 589 -3.67 34.15 4.86
N VAL A 590 -3.83 34.94 5.93
CA VAL A 590 -5.08 35.04 6.71
C VAL A 590 -6.23 35.55 5.84
N GLU A 591 -6.00 36.54 4.99
CA GLU A 591 -6.99 37.08 4.06
C GLU A 591 -7.43 36.02 3.05
N ASN A 592 -6.51 35.20 2.51
CA ASN A 592 -6.87 34.07 1.67
C ASN A 592 -7.65 32.96 2.42
N ILE A 593 -7.43 32.81 3.73
CA ILE A 593 -8.18 31.87 4.58
C ILE A 593 -9.59 32.39 4.86
N LEU A 594 -9.74 33.71 5.10
CA LEU A 594 -11.03 34.35 5.40
C LEU A 594 -11.87 34.63 4.14
N HIS A 595 -11.20 34.96 3.04
CA HIS A 595 -11.80 35.38 1.76
C HIS A 595 -11.07 34.65 0.62
N PRO A 596 -11.41 33.36 0.37
CA PRO A 596 -10.87 32.67 -0.79
C PRO A 596 -11.24 33.46 -2.05
N PRO A 597 -10.29 33.72 -2.97
CA PRO A 597 -10.53 34.54 -4.15
C PRO A 597 -11.68 33.96 -4.99
N GLU A 598 -12.61 34.81 -5.44
CA GLU A 598 -13.68 34.40 -6.36
C GLU A 598 -13.07 33.77 -7.62
N GLU A 599 -13.45 32.51 -7.89
CA GLU A 599 -13.00 31.78 -9.06
C GLU A 599 -13.46 32.49 -10.34
N LYS A 600 -12.52 33.05 -11.10
CA LYS A 600 -12.83 33.58 -12.43
C LYS A 600 -13.06 32.41 -13.39
N PRO A 601 -14.10 32.45 -14.24
CA PRO A 601 -14.33 31.40 -15.23
C PRO A 601 -13.13 31.31 -16.18
N GLU A 602 -12.55 30.12 -16.29
CA GLU A 602 -11.41 29.86 -17.15
C GLU A 602 -11.85 29.67 -18.60
N LYS A 603 -11.06 30.23 -19.53
CA LYS A 603 -11.26 30.00 -20.96
C LYS A 603 -10.75 28.61 -21.33
N VAL A 604 -11.50 27.93 -22.19
CA VAL A 604 -11.02 26.71 -22.85
C VAL A 604 -9.88 27.12 -23.80
N VAL A 605 -8.64 26.78 -23.46
CA VAL A 605 -7.47 27.05 -24.30
C VAL A 605 -7.07 25.77 -25.02
N TYR A 606 -7.12 25.78 -26.34
CA TYR A 606 -6.57 24.72 -27.17
C TYR A 606 -5.11 25.07 -27.50
N MET A 607 -4.16 24.19 -27.16
CA MET A 607 -2.73 24.36 -27.48
C MET A 607 -2.26 23.32 -28.51
N PRO A 608 -2.71 23.38 -29.79
CA PRO A 608 -2.40 22.35 -30.78
C PRO A 608 -0.91 22.24 -31.16
N ASN A 609 -0.13 23.30 -30.93
CA ASN A 609 1.22 23.42 -31.48
C ASN A 609 2.34 22.99 -30.52
N LEU A 610 2.02 22.52 -29.31
CA LEU A 610 3.04 22.02 -28.39
C LEU A 610 3.39 20.58 -28.72
N ARG A 611 4.69 20.25 -28.75
CA ARG A 611 5.15 18.86 -28.87
C ARG A 611 4.57 18.03 -27.72
N PRO A 612 4.08 16.80 -27.99
CA PRO A 612 3.60 15.92 -26.94
C PRO A 612 4.64 15.74 -25.84
N LEU A 613 4.21 15.79 -24.58
CA LEU A 613 5.06 15.47 -23.44
C LEU A 613 5.42 13.99 -23.49
N GLU A 614 6.71 13.70 -23.67
CA GLU A 614 7.26 12.34 -23.72
C GLU A 614 7.29 11.67 -22.33
N THR A 615 7.42 12.45 -21.26
CA THR A 615 7.48 11.93 -19.89
C THR A 615 6.09 11.59 -19.34
N GLN A 616 6.00 10.60 -18.45
CA GLN A 616 4.77 10.25 -17.70
C GLN A 616 4.42 11.22 -16.54
N LYS A 617 4.94 12.45 -16.57
CA LYS A 617 4.62 13.50 -15.59
C LYS A 617 3.20 14.03 -15.81
N ILE A 618 2.58 14.55 -14.74
CA ILE A 618 1.28 15.23 -14.83
C ILE A 618 1.41 16.40 -15.81
N ILE A 619 0.45 16.52 -16.72
CA ILE A 619 0.40 17.61 -17.69
C ILE A 619 -0.21 18.85 -17.02
N ASN A 620 0.63 19.86 -16.78
CA ASN A 620 0.19 21.08 -16.08
C ASN A 620 -0.59 22.07 -16.96
N HIS A 621 -0.57 21.91 -18.27
CA HIS A 621 -1.21 22.82 -19.21
C HIS A 621 -2.46 22.18 -19.80
N VAL A 622 -3.59 22.88 -19.66
CA VAL A 622 -4.87 22.49 -20.25
C VAL A 622 -4.73 22.33 -21.76
N GLY A 623 -5.16 21.19 -22.29
CA GLY A 623 -5.12 20.89 -23.73
C GLY A 623 -3.74 20.49 -24.28
N GLN A 624 -2.68 20.49 -23.46
CA GLN A 624 -1.39 19.97 -23.88
C GLN A 624 -1.47 18.44 -24.03
N ARG A 625 -0.90 17.93 -25.13
CA ARG A 625 -0.80 16.49 -25.42
C ARG A 625 0.37 15.86 -24.66
N GLY A 626 0.22 14.62 -24.24
CA GLY A 626 1.28 13.75 -23.74
C GLY A 626 1.12 12.35 -24.31
N ARG A 627 2.22 11.58 -24.33
CA ARG A 627 2.16 10.17 -24.70
C ARG A 627 1.48 9.36 -23.60
N LEU A 628 0.70 8.36 -24.00
CA LEU A 628 0.16 7.37 -23.07
C LEU A 628 1.29 6.48 -22.53
N PRO A 629 1.12 5.90 -21.33
CA PRO A 629 1.91 4.75 -20.93
C PRO A 629 1.77 3.62 -21.95
N GLU A 630 2.89 2.97 -22.27
CA GLU A 630 2.96 1.92 -23.31
C GLU A 630 1.85 0.84 -23.18
N PRO A 631 1.53 0.28 -22.00
CA PRO A 631 0.52 -0.76 -21.98
C PRO A 631 -0.92 -0.19 -22.10
N ILE A 632 -1.14 1.11 -21.84
CA ILE A 632 -2.42 1.78 -22.15
C ILE A 632 -2.49 1.98 -23.65
N GLU A 633 -1.41 2.45 -24.27
CA GLU A 633 -1.31 2.59 -25.71
C GLU A 633 -1.59 1.27 -26.43
N HIS A 634 -0.99 0.16 -25.98
CA HIS A 634 -1.30 -1.18 -26.51
C HIS A 634 -2.78 -1.55 -26.36
N PHE A 635 -3.37 -1.32 -25.18
CA PHE A 635 -4.80 -1.55 -24.98
C PHE A 635 -5.66 -0.71 -25.95
N MET A 636 -5.33 0.57 -26.12
CA MET A 636 -6.06 1.47 -27.02
C MET A 636 -5.88 1.09 -28.49
N THR A 637 -4.69 0.63 -28.90
CA THR A 637 -4.46 0.16 -30.28
C THR A 637 -5.19 -1.13 -30.60
N VAL A 638 -5.45 -2.00 -29.61
CA VAL A 638 -6.35 -3.16 -29.78
C VAL A 638 -7.79 -2.72 -30.06
N LEU A 639 -8.25 -1.64 -29.42
CA LEU A 639 -9.61 -1.12 -29.61
C LEU A 639 -9.80 -0.46 -30.98
N GLN A 640 -8.83 0.35 -31.42
CA GLN A 640 -8.82 0.94 -32.76
C GLN A 640 -7.39 0.97 -33.30
N PRO A 641 -7.02 0.00 -34.16
CA PRO A 641 -5.70 -0.05 -34.78
C PRO A 641 -5.42 1.17 -35.66
N PHE A 642 -4.14 1.53 -35.79
CA PHE A 642 -3.63 2.59 -36.69
C PHE A 642 -4.03 4.03 -36.35
N VAL A 643 -4.58 4.27 -35.17
CA VAL A 643 -4.91 5.62 -34.69
C VAL A 643 -3.93 5.99 -33.57
N PRO A 644 -3.28 7.16 -33.63
CA PRO A 644 -2.42 7.60 -32.53
C PRO A 644 -3.28 8.13 -31.38
N TYR A 645 -2.90 7.76 -30.17
CA TYR A 645 -3.59 8.13 -28.94
C TYR A 645 -2.72 9.05 -28.08
N TYR A 646 -3.36 9.97 -27.38
CA TYR A 646 -2.71 10.95 -26.51
C TYR A 646 -3.47 11.08 -25.20
N ARG A 647 -2.75 11.28 -24.10
CA ARG A 647 -3.34 11.86 -22.89
C ARG A 647 -3.31 13.38 -23.00
N VAL A 648 -4.32 14.04 -22.46
CA VAL A 648 -4.52 15.48 -22.60
C VAL A 648 -4.70 16.09 -21.22
N GLY A 649 -3.88 17.11 -20.94
CA GLY A 649 -3.91 17.83 -19.67
C GLY A 649 -5.24 18.55 -19.45
N VAL A 650 -5.70 18.52 -18.21
CA VAL A 650 -6.93 19.18 -17.73
C VAL A 650 -6.57 20.30 -16.74
N PRO A 651 -7.51 21.17 -16.32
CA PRO A 651 -7.23 22.21 -15.35
C PRO A 651 -6.69 21.67 -14.02
N THR A 652 -5.42 21.93 -13.71
CA THR A 652 -4.73 21.39 -12.52
C THR A 652 -5.22 21.97 -11.20
N HIS A 653 -5.83 23.15 -11.20
CA HIS A 653 -6.36 23.77 -9.98
C HIS A 653 -7.63 23.05 -9.46
N TRP A 654 -8.19 22.10 -10.20
CA TRP A 654 -9.28 21.21 -9.78
C TRP A 654 -8.75 19.96 -9.07
N GLU A 655 -7.73 20.13 -8.21
CA GLU A 655 -7.04 19.02 -7.53
C GLU A 655 -8.02 18.11 -6.76
N GLN A 656 -9.08 18.70 -6.21
CA GLN A 656 -10.10 17.97 -5.45
C GLN A 656 -11.15 17.26 -6.34
N GLU A 657 -11.19 17.57 -7.63
CA GLU A 657 -12.23 17.12 -8.57
C GLU A 657 -11.67 16.83 -9.98
N PRO A 658 -10.57 16.08 -10.10
CA PRO A 658 -9.85 15.95 -11.36
C PRO A 658 -10.69 15.26 -12.43
N ILE A 659 -11.58 14.33 -12.03
CA ILE A 659 -12.49 13.65 -12.96
C ILE A 659 -13.58 14.58 -13.51
N LEU A 660 -14.08 15.52 -12.69
CA LEU A 660 -15.02 16.54 -13.17
C LEU A 660 -14.32 17.48 -14.15
N ALA A 661 -13.07 17.85 -13.87
CA ALA A 661 -12.28 18.68 -14.77
C ALA A 661 -12.11 18.02 -16.15
N ALA A 662 -11.78 16.73 -16.17
CA ALA A 662 -11.68 15.93 -17.39
C ALA A 662 -13.01 15.89 -18.16
N LEU A 663 -14.12 15.55 -17.49
CA LEU A 663 -15.42 15.44 -18.16
C LEU A 663 -15.99 16.79 -18.61
N GLU A 664 -15.75 17.85 -17.85
CA GLU A 664 -16.13 19.21 -18.24
C GLU A 664 -15.31 19.71 -19.43
N TYR A 665 -14.01 19.36 -19.49
CA TYR A 665 -13.19 19.64 -20.67
C TYR A 665 -13.72 18.92 -21.91
N TYR A 666 -14.05 17.63 -21.79
CA TYR A 666 -14.71 16.87 -22.85
C TYR A 666 -16.03 17.54 -23.29
N TYR A 667 -16.89 17.88 -22.34
CA TYR A 667 -18.18 18.49 -22.61
C TYR A 667 -18.05 19.85 -23.30
N ALA A 668 -17.13 20.70 -22.83
CA ALA A 668 -16.88 22.01 -23.42
C ALA A 668 -16.38 21.90 -24.87
N LEU A 669 -15.53 20.92 -25.18
CA LEU A 669 -15.09 20.67 -26.56
C LEU A 669 -16.23 20.19 -27.45
N ARG A 670 -17.03 19.23 -26.98
CA ARG A 670 -18.17 18.67 -27.72
C ARG A 670 -19.23 19.72 -28.03
N GLU A 671 -19.57 20.55 -27.04
CA GLU A 671 -20.60 21.59 -27.15
C GLU A 671 -20.03 22.93 -27.67
N LYS A 672 -18.73 22.99 -28.00
CA LYS A 672 -18.03 24.20 -28.46
C LYS A 672 -18.18 25.40 -27.51
N GLN A 673 -18.16 25.14 -26.21
CA GLN A 673 -18.24 26.17 -25.17
C GLN A 673 -16.89 26.87 -24.99
N SER A 674 -16.92 28.18 -24.67
CA SER A 674 -15.71 28.97 -24.50
C SER A 674 -15.16 28.99 -23.07
N PHE A 675 -15.94 28.53 -22.08
CA PHE A 675 -15.56 28.55 -20.66
C PHE A 675 -15.98 27.25 -19.96
N PHE A 676 -15.22 26.83 -18.96
CA PHE A 676 -15.64 25.76 -18.05
C PHE A 676 -16.66 26.30 -17.04
N ARG A 677 -17.66 25.48 -16.69
CA ARG A 677 -18.46 25.72 -15.48
C ARG A 677 -17.58 25.50 -14.27
N SER A 678 -17.73 26.30 -13.20
CA SER A 678 -16.93 26.08 -11.99
C SER A 678 -17.35 24.79 -11.28
N PRO A 679 -16.43 24.17 -10.51
CA PRO A 679 -16.71 22.99 -9.65
C PRO A 679 -18.00 23.13 -8.85
N ARG A 680 -18.17 24.28 -8.19
CA ARG A 680 -19.34 24.60 -7.37
C ARG A 680 -20.64 24.61 -8.17
N VAL A 681 -20.62 25.12 -9.41
CA VAL A 681 -21.80 25.12 -10.29
C VAL A 681 -22.10 23.70 -10.76
N LEU A 682 -21.08 22.93 -11.13
CA LEU A 682 -21.26 21.53 -11.54
C LEU A 682 -21.85 20.68 -10.42
N ARG A 683 -21.33 20.77 -9.20
CA ARG A 683 -21.90 20.08 -8.03
C ARG A 683 -23.35 20.46 -7.77
N ALA A 684 -23.69 21.75 -7.90
CA ALA A 684 -25.08 22.20 -7.76
C ALA A 684 -26.00 21.67 -8.86
N LEU A 685 -25.49 21.42 -10.07
CA LEU A 685 -26.23 20.75 -11.14
C LEU A 685 -26.36 19.24 -10.88
N LEU A 686 -25.29 18.59 -10.43
CA LEU A 686 -25.30 17.16 -10.09
C LEU A 686 -26.25 16.85 -8.93
N LEU A 687 -26.42 17.77 -7.98
CA LEU A 687 -27.42 17.66 -6.91
C LEU A 687 -28.87 17.64 -7.40
N LYS A 688 -29.13 18.08 -8.63
CA LYS A 688 -30.47 18.05 -9.25
C LYS A 688 -30.74 16.75 -9.98
N GLU A 689 -29.71 15.93 -10.23
CA GLU A 689 -29.89 14.59 -10.80
C GLU A 689 -30.45 13.62 -9.75
N PRO A 690 -31.16 12.56 -10.16
CA PRO A 690 -31.60 11.49 -9.26
C PRO A 690 -30.41 10.76 -8.62
N LEU A 691 -30.01 11.17 -7.41
CA LEU A 691 -28.85 10.64 -6.70
C LEU A 691 -28.96 9.14 -6.36
N GLN A 692 -30.16 8.57 -6.43
CA GLN A 692 -30.44 7.14 -6.25
C GLN A 692 -29.58 6.24 -7.14
N ILE A 693 -29.17 6.74 -8.30
CA ILE A 693 -28.32 6.01 -9.23
C ILE A 693 -26.93 5.68 -8.68
N THR A 694 -26.47 6.37 -7.64
CA THR A 694 -25.14 6.18 -7.04
C THR A 694 -25.15 5.24 -5.85
N LEU A 695 -26.31 4.75 -5.40
CA LEU A 695 -26.40 4.00 -4.15
C LEU A 695 -25.68 2.66 -4.18
N GLN A 696 -25.50 2.02 -5.34
CA GLN A 696 -24.61 0.85 -5.42
C GLN A 696 -23.15 1.18 -5.06
N GLN A 697 -22.74 2.41 -5.35
CA GLN A 697 -21.39 2.92 -5.13
C GLN A 697 -21.21 3.57 -3.76
N ASN A 698 -22.34 3.90 -3.12
CA ASN A 698 -22.44 4.65 -1.87
C ASN A 698 -23.40 3.95 -0.90
N TYR A 699 -23.35 2.61 -0.88
CA TYR A 699 -24.17 1.77 -0.01
C TYR A 699 -23.86 2.06 1.47
N ASP A 700 -22.64 2.49 1.75
CA ASP A 700 -22.17 2.87 3.06
C ASP A 700 -22.75 4.24 3.45
N ILE A 701 -22.45 5.31 2.71
CA ILE A 701 -22.80 6.68 3.14
C ILE A 701 -24.26 7.10 2.84
N GLY A 702 -24.96 6.34 1.99
CA GLY A 702 -26.32 6.63 1.54
C GLY A 702 -26.49 7.95 0.80
N LEU A 703 -27.74 8.31 0.48
CA LEU A 703 -28.07 9.54 -0.28
C LEU A 703 -27.64 10.83 0.42
N GLN A 704 -27.76 10.86 1.75
CA GLN A 704 -27.41 12.04 2.53
C GLN A 704 -25.90 12.29 2.50
N GLY A 705 -25.08 11.24 2.58
CA GLY A 705 -23.63 11.36 2.42
C GLY A 705 -23.23 11.83 1.03
N VAL A 706 -23.85 11.26 -0.02
CA VAL A 706 -23.63 11.71 -1.41
C VAL A 706 -23.97 13.20 -1.57
N ALA A 707 -25.13 13.62 -1.05
CA ALA A 707 -25.55 15.02 -1.10
C ALA A 707 -24.63 15.93 -0.26
N ARG A 708 -24.11 15.45 0.87
CA ARG A 708 -23.14 16.18 1.70
C ARG A 708 -21.84 16.42 0.95
N ILE A 709 -21.25 15.37 0.37
CA ILE A 709 -20.03 15.46 -0.44
C ILE A 709 -20.22 16.50 -1.55
N LEU A 710 -21.33 16.42 -2.29
CA LEU A 710 -21.64 17.40 -3.34
C LEU A 710 -21.85 18.84 -2.83
N ARG A 711 -22.20 19.06 -1.56
CA ARG A 711 -22.38 20.41 -0.99
C ARG A 711 -21.10 20.98 -0.37
N GLU A 712 -20.33 20.14 0.33
CA GLU A 712 -19.22 20.55 1.21
C GLU A 712 -17.87 20.63 0.48
N ASN A 713 -17.85 20.49 -0.84
CA ASN A 713 -16.64 20.52 -1.67
C ASN A 713 -15.59 19.47 -1.26
N GLU A 714 -16.02 18.35 -0.65
CA GLU A 714 -15.18 17.19 -0.34
C GLU A 714 -14.64 16.55 -1.63
N TYR A 715 -13.47 15.89 -1.60
CA TYR A 715 -12.87 15.23 -2.77
C TYR A 715 -13.86 14.28 -3.46
N MET A 716 -14.01 14.42 -4.77
CA MET A 716 -14.97 13.61 -5.54
C MET A 716 -14.32 12.34 -6.07
N ASP A 717 -14.33 11.29 -5.24
CA ASP A 717 -13.79 9.98 -5.62
C ASP A 717 -14.50 9.40 -6.86
N PRO A 718 -13.79 9.18 -7.99
CA PRO A 718 -14.35 8.58 -9.19
C PRO A 718 -15.10 7.26 -8.94
N THR A 719 -14.63 6.43 -7.99
CA THR A 719 -15.22 5.11 -7.70
C THR A 719 -16.63 5.24 -7.11
N ARG A 720 -16.95 6.36 -6.46
CA ARG A 720 -18.23 6.66 -5.82
C ARG A 720 -19.23 7.37 -6.74
N PHE A 721 -18.73 8.16 -7.69
CA PHE A 721 -19.58 9.03 -8.52
C PHE A 721 -19.70 8.60 -9.97
N TYR A 722 -19.05 7.50 -10.36
CA TYR A 722 -19.03 6.96 -11.72
C TYR A 722 -20.40 7.01 -12.44
N LYS A 723 -21.47 6.47 -11.83
CA LYS A 723 -22.78 6.38 -12.50
C LYS A 723 -23.48 7.72 -12.64
N LEU A 724 -23.31 8.61 -11.66
CA LEU A 724 -23.82 9.97 -11.72
C LEU A 724 -23.19 10.74 -12.87
N LEU A 725 -21.88 10.64 -13.02
CA LEU A 725 -21.13 11.32 -14.07
C LEU A 725 -21.48 10.78 -15.46
N GLU A 726 -21.60 9.46 -15.63
CA GLU A 726 -22.06 8.86 -16.88
C GLU A 726 -23.44 9.38 -17.33
N ASN A 727 -24.37 9.50 -16.38
CA ASN A 727 -25.72 9.95 -16.67
C ASN A 727 -25.77 11.44 -16.96
N PHE A 728 -25.09 12.26 -16.15
CA PHE A 728 -25.05 13.71 -16.33
C PHE A 728 -24.43 14.13 -17.66
N TYR A 729 -23.26 13.57 -18.02
CA TYR A 729 -22.58 13.88 -19.28
C TYR A 729 -23.09 13.05 -20.48
N ARG A 730 -23.98 12.07 -20.25
CA ARG A 730 -24.52 11.14 -21.25
C ARG A 730 -23.42 10.39 -22.02
N VAL A 731 -22.45 9.86 -21.28
CA VAL A 731 -21.31 9.09 -21.80
C VAL A 731 -21.24 7.71 -21.15
N ASN A 732 -20.49 6.80 -21.79
CA ASN A 732 -19.97 5.60 -21.15
C ASN A 732 -18.53 5.90 -20.71
N LEU A 733 -18.33 6.06 -19.41
CA LEU A 733 -17.03 6.41 -18.84
C LEU A 733 -16.17 5.16 -18.66
N PHE A 734 -14.87 5.26 -18.93
CA PHE A 734 -13.84 4.26 -18.60
C PHE A 734 -12.65 4.97 -17.97
N VAL A 735 -12.34 4.66 -16.71
CA VAL A 735 -11.20 5.26 -16.00
C VAL A 735 -10.08 4.22 -15.93
N LEU A 736 -8.94 4.48 -16.54
CA LEU A 736 -7.74 3.67 -16.49
C LEU A 736 -6.84 4.19 -15.37
N THR A 737 -6.30 3.31 -14.54
CA THR A 737 -5.34 3.65 -13.49
C THR A 737 -4.11 2.75 -13.59
N ARG A 738 -3.01 3.17 -12.98
CA ARG A 738 -1.77 2.41 -12.90
C ARG A 738 -1.49 2.08 -11.44
N ASP A 739 -1.24 0.80 -11.13
CA ASP A 739 -0.86 0.38 -9.79
C ASP A 739 0.65 0.62 -9.51
N LYS A 740 1.08 0.26 -8.29
CA LYS A 740 2.48 0.36 -7.87
C LYS A 740 3.42 -0.52 -8.73
N ASP A 741 2.92 -1.65 -9.23
CA ASP A 741 3.63 -2.58 -10.12
C ASP A 741 3.66 -2.10 -11.58
N GLN A 742 3.19 -0.89 -11.85
CA GLN A 742 3.07 -0.33 -13.19
C GLN A 742 2.06 -1.04 -14.10
N LYS A 743 1.23 -1.95 -13.56
CA LYS A 743 0.15 -2.62 -14.28
C LYS A 743 -1.05 -1.69 -14.39
N ILE A 744 -1.78 -1.84 -15.49
CA ILE A 744 -2.96 -1.00 -15.76
C ILE A 744 -4.20 -1.74 -15.32
N HIS A 745 -5.06 -1.00 -14.63
CA HIS A 745 -6.36 -1.47 -14.22
C HIS A 745 -7.44 -0.52 -14.75
N ILE A 746 -8.58 -1.07 -15.14
CA ILE A 746 -9.78 -0.26 -15.28
C ILE A 746 -10.33 -0.04 -13.86
N LEU A 747 -10.35 1.21 -13.41
CA LEU A 747 -10.84 1.59 -12.10
C LEU A 747 -12.29 1.13 -11.95
N GLN A 748 -12.53 0.34 -10.91
CA GLN A 748 -13.85 -0.21 -10.64
C GLN A 748 -14.66 0.76 -9.79
N PRO A 749 -15.97 0.86 -10.03
CA PRO A 749 -16.89 1.44 -9.06
C PRO A 749 -16.75 0.76 -7.71
N ARG A 750 -16.97 1.48 -6.61
CA ARG A 750 -17.02 0.90 -5.27
C ARG A 750 -18.25 -0.01 -5.15
N PHE A 751 -18.12 -1.22 -4.62
CA PHE A 751 -19.24 -2.12 -4.29
C PHE A 751 -18.80 -3.16 -3.26
N ILE A 752 -19.73 -3.85 -2.59
CA ILE A 752 -19.40 -4.94 -1.65
C ILE A 752 -19.29 -6.29 -2.37
N SER A 753 -20.34 -6.70 -3.07
CA SER A 753 -20.48 -8.08 -3.56
C SER A 753 -20.59 -8.20 -5.07
N SER A 754 -21.50 -7.42 -5.66
CA SER A 754 -21.68 -7.36 -7.12
C SER A 754 -22.13 -5.98 -7.53
N TYR A 755 -21.55 -5.51 -8.62
CA TYR A 755 -21.91 -4.25 -9.26
C TYR A 755 -22.64 -4.53 -10.56
N TYR A 756 -23.88 -4.04 -10.63
CA TYR A 756 -24.69 -4.19 -11.84
C TYR A 756 -24.46 -2.96 -12.71
N TRP A 757 -23.93 -3.16 -13.90
CA TRP A 757 -23.46 -2.05 -14.72
C TRP A 757 -24.26 -1.86 -15.99
N ASN A 758 -25.19 -0.91 -16.00
CA ASN A 758 -25.96 -0.59 -17.22
C ASN A 758 -25.19 0.38 -18.12
N LYS A 759 -24.40 -0.14 -19.07
CA LYS A 759 -23.86 0.67 -20.19
C LYS A 759 -24.93 0.85 -21.26
N VAL A 760 -24.98 2.03 -21.87
CA VAL A 760 -25.94 2.34 -22.91
C VAL A 760 -25.21 2.33 -24.25
N PRO A 761 -25.45 1.34 -25.14
CA PRO A 761 -24.69 1.23 -26.39
C PRO A 761 -24.73 2.47 -27.27
N SER A 762 -25.81 3.26 -27.18
CA SER A 762 -25.96 4.50 -27.95
C SER A 762 -25.20 5.72 -27.39
N ARG A 763 -24.52 5.59 -26.24
CA ARG A 763 -23.72 6.68 -25.66
C ARG A 763 -22.25 6.56 -26.11
N PRO A 764 -21.57 7.68 -26.38
CA PRO A 764 -20.14 7.65 -26.71
C PRO A 764 -19.31 7.13 -25.53
N ALA A 765 -18.24 6.41 -25.82
CA ALA A 765 -17.26 5.98 -24.83
C ALA A 765 -16.19 7.06 -24.63
N VAL A 766 -15.93 7.42 -23.37
CA VAL A 766 -14.90 8.41 -22.96
C VAL A 766 -13.92 7.73 -22.02
N PHE A 767 -12.64 7.87 -22.33
CA PHE A 767 -11.54 7.29 -21.56
C PHE A 767 -10.81 8.38 -20.76
N VAL A 768 -10.56 8.10 -19.49
CA VAL A 768 -9.85 8.96 -18.56
C VAL A 768 -8.68 8.17 -17.98
N TYR A 769 -7.51 8.78 -17.88
CA TYR A 769 -6.34 8.22 -17.23
C TYR A 769 -6.14 8.86 -15.86
N GLN A 770 -6.26 8.07 -14.79
CA GLN A 770 -6.00 8.47 -13.42
C GLN A 770 -4.58 8.05 -12.99
N HIS A 771 -3.75 8.99 -12.54
CA HIS A 771 -2.38 8.69 -12.10
C HIS A 771 -1.79 9.73 -11.14
N TYR A 772 -0.75 9.33 -10.41
CA TYR A 772 -0.02 10.17 -9.43
C TYR A 772 1.21 10.88 -10.03
N GLY A 773 1.34 10.89 -11.36
CA GLY A 773 2.51 11.43 -12.06
C GLY A 773 3.80 10.61 -11.87
N GLY A 774 4.95 11.25 -12.10
CA GLY A 774 6.28 10.64 -11.89
C GLY A 774 6.72 10.59 -10.43
N SER A 775 5.86 11.01 -9.50
CA SER A 775 6.11 10.98 -8.06
C SER A 775 5.55 9.71 -7.40
N ALA A 776 5.16 8.69 -8.18
CA ALA A 776 4.61 7.45 -7.64
C ALA A 776 5.54 6.71 -6.64
N ASP A 777 6.83 7.06 -6.62
CA ASP A 777 7.81 6.54 -5.65
C ASP A 777 7.69 7.16 -4.26
N SER A 778 7.00 8.30 -4.09
CA SER A 778 6.68 8.81 -2.76
C SER A 778 5.48 8.06 -2.22
N THR A 779 5.70 7.26 -1.18
CA THR A 779 4.68 6.56 -0.37
C THR A 779 3.71 7.48 0.37
N ASP A 780 3.65 8.77 0.01
CA ASP A 780 2.75 9.73 0.62
C ASP A 780 1.34 9.44 0.09
N GLU A 781 0.56 8.67 0.87
CA GLU A 781 -0.86 8.35 0.66
C GLU A 781 -1.75 9.60 0.48
N ASP A 782 -1.16 10.74 0.81
CA ASP A 782 -1.72 12.08 0.79
C ASP A 782 -1.78 12.70 -0.63
N ILE A 783 -0.99 12.23 -1.60
CA ILE A 783 -1.02 12.79 -2.96
C ILE A 783 -2.31 12.36 -3.67
N GLN A 784 -3.18 13.31 -4.00
CA GLN A 784 -4.40 13.04 -4.78
C GLN A 784 -4.06 12.69 -6.24
N ALA A 785 -4.69 11.63 -6.76
CA ALA A 785 -4.52 11.23 -8.15
C ALA A 785 -5.08 12.28 -9.10
N GLN A 786 -4.35 12.61 -10.16
CA GLN A 786 -4.84 13.48 -11.24
C GLN A 786 -5.54 12.64 -12.31
N CYS A 787 -6.47 13.26 -13.04
CA CYS A 787 -7.19 12.63 -14.15
C CYS A 787 -6.93 13.40 -15.43
N GLU A 788 -6.46 12.72 -16.47
CA GLU A 788 -6.22 13.28 -17.80
C GLU A 788 -7.16 12.60 -18.80
N LEU A 789 -7.59 13.31 -19.84
CA LEU A 789 -8.44 12.70 -20.88
C LEU A 789 -7.58 11.92 -21.86
N ILE A 790 -8.08 10.77 -22.32
CA ILE A 790 -7.48 10.04 -23.44
C ILE A 790 -8.23 10.42 -24.71
N GLY A 791 -7.52 11.02 -25.66
CA GLY A 791 -8.02 11.35 -26.98
C GLY A 791 -7.27 10.60 -28.08
N TYR A 792 -7.83 10.59 -29.28
CA TYR A 792 -7.25 9.96 -30.46
C TYR A 792 -7.33 10.90 -31.66
N GLU A 793 -6.35 10.83 -32.56
CA GLU A 793 -6.31 11.72 -33.72
C GLU A 793 -7.04 11.11 -34.91
N LYS A 794 -8.10 11.77 -35.37
CA LYS A 794 -8.86 11.39 -36.57
C LYS A 794 -8.81 12.54 -37.56
N SER A 795 -8.17 12.32 -38.70
CA SER A 795 -8.03 13.32 -39.77
C SER A 795 -7.33 14.62 -39.32
N GLY A 796 -6.43 14.54 -38.34
CA GLY A 796 -5.70 15.68 -37.76
C GLY A 796 -6.42 16.40 -36.62
N ASP A 797 -7.68 16.04 -36.37
CA ASP A 797 -8.45 16.53 -35.23
C ASP A 797 -8.37 15.55 -34.06
N LEU A 798 -8.31 16.10 -32.84
CA LEU A 798 -8.29 15.30 -31.62
C LEU A 798 -9.73 15.01 -31.16
N CYS A 799 -10.13 13.75 -31.23
CA CYS A 799 -11.44 13.25 -30.80
C CYS A 799 -11.33 12.61 -29.41
N PHE A 800 -12.44 12.64 -28.66
CA PHE A 800 -12.49 12.12 -27.27
C PHE A 800 -13.67 11.18 -27.04
N ASP A 801 -14.58 11.07 -28.01
CA ASP A 801 -15.72 10.17 -28.02
C ASP A 801 -15.53 9.06 -29.04
N MET A 802 -15.41 7.82 -28.56
CA MET A 802 -15.44 6.64 -29.41
C MET A 802 -16.88 6.14 -29.57
N ASP A 803 -17.27 5.81 -30.81
CA ASP A 803 -18.53 5.12 -31.06
C ASP A 803 -18.50 3.76 -30.36
N ALA A 804 -19.50 3.53 -29.50
CA ALA A 804 -19.52 2.37 -28.64
C ALA A 804 -20.16 1.17 -29.38
N ASP A 805 -19.40 0.57 -30.31
CA ASP A 805 -19.81 -0.65 -31.00
C ASP A 805 -20.08 -1.78 -29.97
N PRO A 806 -21.14 -2.60 -30.12
CA PRO A 806 -21.36 -3.77 -29.27
C PRO A 806 -20.13 -4.68 -29.10
N LYS A 807 -19.31 -4.84 -30.15
CA LYS A 807 -18.05 -5.59 -30.11
C LYS A 807 -17.02 -4.94 -29.21
N PHE A 808 -16.98 -3.60 -29.19
CA PHE A 808 -16.12 -2.85 -28.30
C PHE A 808 -16.51 -3.08 -26.84
N PHE A 809 -17.81 -3.07 -26.51
CA PHE A 809 -18.25 -3.43 -25.15
C PHE A 809 -17.88 -4.87 -24.79
N HIS A 810 -17.97 -5.80 -25.73
CA HIS A 810 -17.56 -7.17 -25.50
C HIS A 810 -16.06 -7.28 -25.21
N LEU A 811 -15.21 -6.58 -25.95
CA LEU A 811 -13.76 -6.54 -25.70
C LEU A 811 -13.43 -5.91 -24.34
N VAL A 812 -14.09 -4.80 -23.98
CA VAL A 812 -13.89 -4.17 -22.67
C VAL A 812 -14.39 -5.07 -21.54
N GLN A 813 -15.51 -5.77 -21.73
CA GLN A 813 -16.02 -6.77 -20.78
C GLN A 813 -15.04 -7.94 -20.62
N LEU A 814 -14.49 -8.45 -21.73
CA LEU A 814 -13.49 -9.51 -21.69
C LEU A 814 -12.23 -9.05 -20.95
N ALA A 815 -11.75 -7.85 -21.25
CA ALA A 815 -10.62 -7.26 -20.53
C ALA A 815 -10.93 -7.17 -19.03
N MET A 816 -12.08 -6.59 -18.65
CA MET A 816 -12.48 -6.50 -17.24
C MET A 816 -12.64 -7.87 -16.56
N ALA A 817 -13.16 -8.86 -17.27
CA ALA A 817 -13.31 -10.23 -16.77
C ALA A 817 -11.95 -10.94 -16.60
N THR A 818 -10.99 -10.70 -17.50
CA THR A 818 -9.62 -11.24 -17.36
C THR A 818 -8.85 -10.63 -16.18
N PHE A 819 -9.26 -9.45 -15.71
CA PHE A 819 -8.65 -8.78 -14.57
C PHE A 819 -9.39 -9.03 -13.24
N GLN A 820 -10.44 -9.86 -13.19
CA GLN A 820 -11.29 -10.03 -12.01
C GLN A 820 -11.66 -11.49 -11.72
N GLY A 821 -11.46 -11.92 -10.47
CA GLY A 821 -12.12 -13.11 -9.90
C GLY A 821 -13.59 -12.88 -9.53
N ASN A 822 -14.07 -11.63 -9.52
CA ASN A 822 -15.46 -11.27 -9.18
C ASN A 822 -16.32 -11.06 -10.43
N GLN A 823 -17.57 -11.52 -10.38
CA GLN A 823 -18.52 -11.44 -11.49
C GLN A 823 -19.03 -10.00 -11.66
N LEU A 824 -18.49 -9.27 -12.63
CA LEU A 824 -19.22 -8.18 -13.27
C LEU A 824 -20.42 -8.79 -14.00
N ASN A 825 -21.58 -8.76 -13.36
CA ASN A 825 -22.81 -9.17 -14.02
C ASN A 825 -23.16 -8.12 -15.06
N THR A 826 -22.95 -8.50 -16.31
CA THR A 826 -23.39 -7.71 -17.45
C THR A 826 -24.88 -7.46 -17.34
N PRO A 827 -25.31 -6.23 -17.63
CA PRO A 827 -26.69 -5.85 -17.47
C PRO A 827 -27.52 -6.71 -18.41
N LEU A 828 -28.64 -7.19 -17.89
CA LEU A 828 -29.78 -7.46 -18.73
C LEU A 828 -30.11 -6.15 -19.44
N VAL A 829 -30.00 -6.11 -20.76
CA VAL A 829 -30.70 -5.09 -21.54
C VAL A 829 -32.15 -5.21 -21.12
N LEU A 830 -32.68 -4.24 -20.38
CA LEU A 830 -34.07 -4.23 -19.96
C LEU A 830 -34.92 -4.34 -21.23
N PRO A 831 -35.52 -5.51 -21.53
CA PRO A 831 -36.27 -5.70 -22.75
C PRO A 831 -37.70 -5.26 -22.49
N PHE A 832 -37.87 -4.17 -21.75
CA PHE A 832 -39.17 -3.56 -21.59
C PHE A 832 -39.59 -3.04 -22.95
N ARG A 833 -40.80 -3.42 -23.36
CA ARG A 833 -41.44 -2.73 -24.48
C ARG A 833 -41.54 -1.25 -24.11
N GLN A 834 -41.47 -0.36 -25.11
CA GLN A 834 -41.49 1.09 -24.88
C GLN A 834 -42.70 1.52 -24.04
N GLU A 835 -43.83 0.81 -24.14
CA GLU A 835 -45.03 1.06 -23.34
C GLU A 835 -44.77 0.83 -21.83
N MET A 836 -44.05 -0.23 -21.45
CA MET A 836 -43.71 -0.48 -20.05
C MET A 836 -42.73 0.56 -19.50
N ILE A 837 -41.75 1.00 -20.30
CA ILE A 837 -40.80 2.03 -19.89
C ILE A 837 -41.52 3.35 -19.62
N LYS A 838 -42.53 3.69 -20.42
CA LYS A 838 -43.34 4.90 -20.23
C LYS A 838 -44.20 4.87 -18.96
N ALA A 839 -44.65 3.69 -18.56
CA ALA A 839 -45.47 3.50 -17.36
C ALA A 839 -44.64 3.39 -16.06
N LEU A 840 -43.30 3.35 -16.17
CA LEU A 840 -42.36 3.19 -15.07
C LEU A 840 -42.15 4.53 -14.34
N ASP A 841 -42.45 4.58 -13.05
CA ASP A 841 -42.42 5.83 -12.29
C ASP A 841 -41.33 5.84 -11.21
N ALA A 842 -41.17 4.72 -10.52
CA ALA A 842 -40.31 4.62 -9.35
C ALA A 842 -39.67 3.23 -9.19
N GLN A 843 -38.78 3.11 -8.22
CA GLN A 843 -38.08 1.86 -7.90
C GLN A 843 -37.89 1.63 -6.38
N ILE A 844 -37.78 0.36 -5.96
CA ILE A 844 -37.19 -0.01 -4.66
C ILE A 844 -35.73 -0.36 -4.86
N LEU A 845 -34.90 0.23 -4.01
CA LEU A 845 -33.51 -0.17 -3.85
C LEU A 845 -33.35 -0.97 -2.55
N ASP A 846 -32.52 -2.02 -2.57
CA ASP A 846 -32.11 -2.71 -1.34
C ASP A 846 -31.06 -1.89 -0.55
N GLY A 847 -30.63 -2.41 0.60
CA GLY A 847 -29.57 -1.79 1.41
C GLY A 847 -28.22 -1.66 0.69
N MET A 848 -28.04 -2.37 -0.42
CA MET A 848 -26.85 -2.33 -1.28
C MET A 848 -27.04 -1.37 -2.47
N GLY A 849 -28.16 -0.64 -2.50
CA GLY A 849 -28.50 0.27 -3.58
C GLY A 849 -28.90 -0.42 -4.89
N LYS A 850 -29.28 -1.70 -4.89
CA LYS A 850 -29.67 -2.44 -6.10
C LYS A 850 -31.18 -2.41 -6.29
N THR A 851 -31.65 -2.26 -7.52
CA THR A 851 -33.08 -2.27 -7.81
C THR A 851 -33.65 -3.67 -7.62
N ARG A 852 -34.63 -3.79 -6.73
CA ARG A 852 -35.36 -5.04 -6.44
C ARG A 852 -36.79 -5.04 -6.91
N ALA A 853 -37.36 -3.85 -7.02
CA ALA A 853 -38.70 -3.72 -7.55
C ALA A 853 -38.84 -2.46 -8.39
N LEU A 854 -39.73 -2.54 -9.36
CA LEU A 854 -40.13 -1.45 -10.23
C LEU A 854 -41.60 -1.11 -9.99
N LEU A 855 -41.90 0.19 -9.97
CA LEU A 855 -43.25 0.70 -9.75
C LEU A 855 -43.84 1.29 -11.01
N PHE A 856 -45.09 0.93 -11.28
CA PHE A 856 -45.88 1.44 -12.39
C PHE A 856 -47.07 2.27 -11.89
N THR A 857 -47.20 3.51 -12.35
CA THR A 857 -48.22 4.48 -11.86
C THR A 857 -49.59 4.31 -12.50
N GLU A 858 -49.68 3.92 -13.77
CA GLU A 858 -50.95 3.89 -14.51
C GLU A 858 -51.98 2.88 -13.95
N ALA A 859 -51.57 1.97 -13.04
CA ALA A 859 -52.41 0.89 -12.51
C ALA A 859 -52.43 0.79 -10.98
N ARG A 860 -52.49 1.92 -10.25
CA ARG A 860 -52.53 1.98 -8.76
C ARG A 860 -51.29 1.37 -8.08
N TYR A 861 -50.10 1.84 -8.44
CA TYR A 861 -48.82 1.46 -7.81
C TYR A 861 -48.55 -0.05 -7.83
N MET A 862 -48.46 -0.62 -9.03
CA MET A 862 -48.08 -2.02 -9.19
C MET A 862 -46.57 -2.17 -8.98
N GLY A 863 -46.18 -2.92 -7.95
CA GLY A 863 -44.79 -3.31 -7.71
C GLY A 863 -44.45 -4.63 -8.39
N VAL A 864 -43.40 -4.62 -9.20
CA VAL A 864 -42.87 -5.82 -9.87
C VAL A 864 -41.56 -6.19 -9.24
N LEU A 865 -41.46 -7.37 -8.61
CA LEU A 865 -40.20 -7.88 -8.11
C LEU A 865 -39.37 -8.38 -9.29
N ILE A 866 -38.10 -7.96 -9.30
CA ILE A 866 -37.15 -8.30 -10.35
C ILE A 866 -35.90 -8.92 -9.75
N THR A 867 -35.19 -9.70 -10.56
CA THR A 867 -33.79 -10.03 -10.24
C THR A 867 -33.00 -8.72 -10.06
N PRO A 868 -32.10 -8.65 -9.07
CA PRO A 868 -31.34 -7.43 -8.78
C PRO A 868 -30.69 -6.85 -10.03
N MET A 869 -30.79 -5.53 -10.17
CA MET A 869 -30.17 -4.81 -11.28
C MET A 869 -29.65 -3.43 -10.85
N ALA A 870 -29.02 -2.71 -11.79
CA ALA A 870 -28.54 -1.35 -11.54
C ALA A 870 -29.71 -0.38 -11.32
N PRO A 871 -29.61 0.55 -10.34
CA PRO A 871 -30.48 1.71 -10.23
C PRO A 871 -30.80 2.33 -11.57
N LEU A 872 -32.10 2.52 -11.80
CA LEU A 872 -32.59 3.26 -12.95
C LEU A 872 -32.61 4.75 -12.63
N LEU A 873 -32.74 5.59 -13.65
CA LEU A 873 -32.93 7.03 -13.50
C LEU A 873 -34.37 7.34 -13.07
N LEU A 874 -34.78 6.80 -11.91
CA LEU A 874 -36.11 6.91 -11.32
C LEU A 874 -35.98 7.27 -9.85
N GLU A 875 -37.01 7.90 -9.29
CA GLU A 875 -37.06 8.11 -7.85
C GLU A 875 -37.15 6.78 -7.10
N SER A 876 -36.43 6.71 -5.98
CA SER A 876 -36.60 5.60 -5.04
C SER A 876 -37.67 6.00 -4.04
N VAL A 877 -38.65 5.11 -3.85
CA VAL A 877 -39.75 5.35 -2.92
C VAL A 877 -39.51 4.51 -1.66
N SER A 878 -39.55 5.17 -0.50
CA SER A 878 -39.38 4.54 0.83
C SER A 878 -40.69 4.33 1.59
N LYS A 879 -41.85 4.65 0.99
CA LYS A 879 -43.17 4.65 1.65
C LYS A 879 -43.86 3.27 1.61
N ASN A 880 -44.83 3.06 2.49
CA ASN A 880 -45.68 1.87 2.57
C ASN A 880 -46.50 1.68 1.28
N TRP A 881 -46.31 0.55 0.60
CA TRP A 881 -47.05 0.25 -0.63
C TRP A 881 -48.25 -0.66 -0.36
N LEU A 882 -49.33 -0.36 -1.08
CA LEU A 882 -50.49 -1.24 -1.16
C LEU A 882 -50.22 -2.25 -2.27
N LEU A 883 -50.36 -3.54 -1.95
CA LEU A 883 -50.27 -4.58 -2.96
C LEU A 883 -51.44 -4.46 -3.95
N PRO A 884 -51.18 -4.53 -5.27
CA PRO A 884 -52.22 -4.46 -6.28
C PRO A 884 -53.15 -5.68 -6.19
N VAL A 885 -54.40 -5.48 -6.62
CA VAL A 885 -55.39 -6.57 -6.70
C VAL A 885 -55.12 -7.38 -7.97
N ARG A 886 -55.33 -8.70 -7.90
CA ARG A 886 -55.07 -9.65 -9.00
C ARG A 886 -55.57 -9.17 -10.37
N ALA A 887 -56.82 -8.72 -10.44
CA ALA A 887 -57.45 -8.30 -11.69
C ALA A 887 -56.70 -7.13 -12.36
N ASP A 888 -56.20 -6.19 -11.56
CA ASP A 888 -55.48 -5.01 -12.07
C ASP A 888 -54.12 -5.43 -12.67
N VAL A 889 -53.45 -6.43 -12.08
CA VAL A 889 -52.19 -6.98 -12.61
C VAL A 889 -52.39 -7.80 -13.86
N GLU A 890 -53.40 -8.67 -13.90
CA GLU A 890 -53.69 -9.47 -15.09
C GLU A 890 -54.09 -8.58 -16.29
N ALA A 891 -54.88 -7.52 -16.06
CA ALA A 891 -55.25 -6.55 -17.09
C ALA A 891 -54.03 -5.76 -17.62
N PHE A 892 -53.10 -5.38 -16.74
CA PHE A 892 -51.85 -4.73 -17.12
C PHE A 892 -50.96 -5.65 -17.96
N LEU A 893 -50.78 -6.90 -17.53
CA LEU A 893 -50.00 -7.89 -18.26
C LEU A 893 -50.57 -8.16 -19.66
N GLU A 894 -51.90 -8.22 -19.77
CA GLU A 894 -52.59 -8.34 -21.05
C GLU A 894 -52.36 -7.09 -21.94
N HIS A 895 -52.48 -5.89 -21.37
CA HIS A 895 -52.21 -4.63 -22.07
C HIS A 895 -50.77 -4.56 -22.62
N CYS A 896 -49.79 -4.97 -21.81
CA CYS A 896 -48.38 -5.03 -22.20
C CYS A 896 -48.05 -6.25 -23.08
N LYS A 897 -49.01 -7.17 -23.30
CA LYS A 897 -48.85 -8.44 -24.02
C LYS A 897 -47.71 -9.29 -23.46
N VAL A 898 -47.66 -9.41 -22.14
CA VAL A 898 -46.68 -10.21 -21.40
C VAL A 898 -47.34 -11.51 -20.93
N PRO A 899 -46.89 -12.70 -21.40
CA PRO A 899 -47.50 -13.96 -21.01
C PRO A 899 -47.13 -14.34 -19.57
N VAL A 900 -48.11 -14.83 -18.81
CA VAL A 900 -47.91 -15.46 -17.50
C VAL A 900 -47.49 -16.91 -17.72
N LEU A 901 -46.27 -17.26 -17.33
CA LEU A 901 -45.72 -18.61 -17.42
C LEU A 901 -46.26 -19.53 -16.33
N HIS A 902 -46.19 -19.05 -15.09
CA HIS A 902 -46.51 -19.86 -13.92
C HIS A 902 -47.24 -19.01 -12.88
N ARG A 903 -48.17 -19.66 -12.19
CA ARG A 903 -48.98 -19.05 -11.12
C ARG A 903 -48.78 -19.88 -9.86
N GLN A 904 -48.42 -19.21 -8.78
CA GLN A 904 -48.21 -19.87 -7.50
C GLN A 904 -48.92 -19.12 -6.38
N GLU A 905 -49.80 -19.80 -5.65
CA GLU A 905 -50.53 -19.21 -4.53
C GLU A 905 -49.77 -19.43 -3.22
N TYR A 906 -49.70 -18.40 -2.37
CA TYR A 906 -49.03 -18.45 -1.07
C TYR A 906 -49.95 -17.95 0.04
N ALA A 907 -50.07 -18.77 1.09
CA ALA A 907 -50.87 -18.50 2.28
C ALA A 907 -52.35 -18.09 1.99
N GLN A 908 -52.91 -18.47 0.83
CA GLN A 908 -54.25 -18.07 0.35
C GLN A 908 -54.51 -16.56 0.25
N GLN A 909 -53.48 -15.73 0.45
CA GLN A 909 -53.59 -14.28 0.46
C GLN A 909 -52.85 -13.64 -0.71
N TYR A 910 -51.84 -14.35 -1.25
CA TYR A 910 -50.94 -13.85 -2.27
C TYR A 910 -50.87 -14.80 -3.47
N VAL A 911 -50.74 -14.22 -4.66
CA VAL A 911 -50.46 -14.91 -5.91
C VAL A 911 -49.15 -14.37 -6.45
N PHE A 912 -48.26 -15.26 -6.83
CA PHE A 912 -47.04 -14.96 -7.56
C PHE A 912 -47.30 -15.27 -9.04
N LEU A 913 -47.31 -14.24 -9.88
CA LEU A 913 -47.37 -14.42 -11.32
C LEU A 913 -45.95 -14.33 -11.87
N HIS A 914 -45.42 -15.48 -12.27
CA HIS A 914 -44.17 -15.57 -13.01
C HIS A 914 -44.48 -15.28 -14.47
N VAL A 915 -43.80 -14.29 -15.05
CA VAL A 915 -43.99 -13.92 -16.45
C VAL A 915 -42.74 -14.22 -17.27
N ASP A 916 -42.94 -14.52 -18.56
CA ASP A 916 -41.83 -14.69 -19.49
C ASP A 916 -41.37 -13.32 -19.99
N LEU A 917 -40.48 -12.71 -19.23
CA LEU A 917 -39.59 -11.69 -19.72
C LEU A 917 -38.18 -12.29 -19.56
N PHE A 918 -37.21 -11.91 -20.39
CA PHE A 918 -35.85 -12.50 -20.38
C PHE A 918 -35.17 -12.59 -18.98
N THR A 919 -35.71 -11.90 -17.96
CA THR A 919 -35.50 -12.19 -16.53
C THR A 919 -36.77 -12.67 -15.85
N PRO A 920 -36.67 -13.65 -14.92
CA PRO A 920 -37.81 -14.07 -14.12
C PRO A 920 -38.31 -12.89 -13.27
N MET A 921 -39.45 -12.33 -13.67
CA MET A 921 -40.18 -11.32 -12.89
C MET A 921 -41.31 -12.00 -12.16
N VAL A 922 -41.52 -11.57 -10.91
CA VAL A 922 -42.58 -12.10 -10.06
C VAL A 922 -43.47 -10.95 -9.63
N PHE A 923 -44.72 -10.96 -10.12
CA PHE A 923 -45.72 -10.03 -9.62
C PHE A 923 -46.30 -10.60 -8.33
N VAL A 924 -46.22 -9.85 -7.24
CA VAL A 924 -46.85 -10.20 -5.97
C VAL A 924 -48.23 -9.54 -5.94
N VAL A 925 -49.27 -10.36 -5.96
CA VAL A 925 -50.65 -9.88 -6.06
C VAL A 925 -51.49 -10.38 -4.92
N LYS A 926 -52.37 -9.53 -4.38
CA LYS A 926 -53.25 -9.91 -3.27
C LYS A 926 -54.60 -10.43 -3.77
N TYR A 927 -55.18 -11.40 -3.05
CA TYR A 927 -56.53 -11.92 -3.33
C TYR A 927 -57.65 -10.92 -2.93
N ALA A 928 -57.43 -10.07 -1.92
CA ALA A 928 -58.42 -9.10 -1.42
C ALA A 928 -57.76 -7.78 -0.93
N PRO A 929 -58.40 -6.60 -1.11
CA PRO A 929 -57.80 -5.30 -0.77
C PRO A 929 -57.39 -5.16 0.71
N GLY A 930 -56.34 -4.36 0.99
CA GLY A 930 -55.98 -3.90 2.35
C GLY A 930 -54.87 -4.68 3.09
N GLY A 931 -53.66 -4.79 2.53
CA GLY A 931 -52.50 -5.35 3.25
C GLY A 931 -51.20 -4.67 2.79
N HIS A 932 -50.25 -4.48 3.71
CA HIS A 932 -48.98 -3.80 3.44
C HIS A 932 -47.89 -4.81 3.06
N LEU A 933 -47.06 -4.46 2.07
CA LEU A 933 -45.90 -5.27 1.64
C LEU A 933 -44.88 -5.48 2.79
N GLU A 934 -44.76 -4.51 3.70
CA GLU A 934 -43.84 -4.56 4.85
C GLU A 934 -44.04 -5.80 5.70
N THR A 935 -45.30 -6.16 5.97
CA THR A 935 -45.67 -7.39 6.70
C THR A 935 -45.19 -8.68 6.01
N LEU A 936 -45.07 -8.64 4.68
CA LEU A 936 -44.63 -9.78 3.86
C LEU A 936 -43.11 -9.89 3.84
N VAL A 937 -42.40 -8.77 3.65
CA VAL A 937 -40.94 -8.72 3.63
C VAL A 937 -40.34 -9.01 5.02
N SER A 938 -41.09 -8.74 6.09
CA SER A 938 -40.70 -9.08 7.47
C SER A 938 -40.87 -10.56 7.82
N GLU A 939 -41.57 -11.36 7.01
CA GLU A 939 -41.69 -12.81 7.25
C GLU A 939 -40.44 -13.54 6.73
N PRO A 940 -39.62 -14.16 7.61
CA PRO A 940 -38.42 -14.90 7.18
C PRO A 940 -38.73 -16.03 6.19
N SER A 941 -39.91 -16.65 6.31
CA SER A 941 -40.43 -17.67 5.40
C SER A 941 -40.67 -17.14 3.99
N PHE A 942 -41.08 -15.87 3.84
CA PHE A 942 -41.28 -15.23 2.55
C PHE A 942 -39.93 -14.90 1.88
N LEU A 943 -38.95 -14.42 2.64
CA LEU A 943 -37.59 -14.18 2.15
C LEU A 943 -36.89 -15.49 1.75
N GLN A 944 -36.97 -16.54 2.58
CA GLN A 944 -36.45 -17.88 2.25
C GLN A 944 -37.13 -18.50 1.02
N TYR A 945 -38.37 -18.13 0.74
CA TYR A 945 -39.12 -18.65 -0.40
C TYR A 945 -38.76 -17.95 -1.73
N ILE A 946 -38.53 -16.63 -1.70
CA ILE A 946 -38.08 -15.86 -2.87
C ILE A 946 -36.57 -16.02 -3.10
N LEU A 947 -35.81 -16.22 -2.03
CA LEU A 947 -34.37 -16.42 -2.01
C LEU A 947 -34.10 -17.81 -1.40
N PRO A 948 -34.32 -18.91 -2.14
CA PRO A 948 -34.07 -20.24 -1.60
C PRO A 948 -32.66 -20.31 -1.00
N GLU A 949 -32.58 -20.67 0.28
CA GLU A 949 -31.36 -21.05 1.01
C GLU A 949 -30.75 -22.30 0.34
N LYS A 950 -30.21 -22.14 -0.86
CA LYS A 950 -28.94 -22.79 -1.13
C LYS A 950 -27.94 -22.01 -0.27
N GLU A 951 -27.01 -22.70 0.41
CA GLU A 951 -25.78 -22.09 0.94
C GLU A 951 -25.48 -20.87 0.08
N SER A 952 -25.49 -19.67 0.69
CA SER A 952 -25.66 -18.44 -0.07
C SER A 952 -24.85 -18.55 -1.36
N VAL A 953 -25.44 -18.31 -2.53
CA VAL A 953 -24.73 -18.50 -3.81
C VAL A 953 -23.32 -17.88 -3.75
N ILE A 954 -23.17 -16.84 -2.93
CA ILE A 954 -21.92 -16.25 -2.45
C ILE A 954 -20.99 -17.28 -1.78
N SER A 955 -21.35 -17.93 -0.68
CA SER A 955 -20.59 -19.02 -0.03
C SER A 955 -20.14 -20.10 -1.02
N GLN A 956 -21.04 -20.59 -1.88
CA GLN A 956 -20.68 -21.59 -2.90
C GLN A 956 -19.74 -21.05 -3.96
N MET A 957 -19.92 -19.79 -4.37
CA MET A 957 -19.07 -19.12 -5.35
C MET A 957 -17.69 -18.80 -4.78
N THR A 958 -17.62 -18.28 -3.55
CA THR A 958 -16.38 -18.04 -2.80
C THR A 958 -15.63 -19.35 -2.62
N TRP A 959 -16.32 -20.43 -2.23
CA TRP A 959 -15.72 -21.76 -2.16
C TRP A 959 -15.23 -22.24 -3.52
N THR A 960 -16.03 -22.12 -4.59
CA THR A 960 -15.64 -22.54 -5.95
C THR A 960 -14.45 -21.75 -6.46
N GLN A 961 -14.40 -20.44 -6.21
CA GLN A 961 -13.30 -19.57 -6.58
C GLN A 961 -12.04 -19.96 -5.81
N ARG A 962 -12.14 -20.09 -4.48
CA ARG A 962 -11.04 -20.54 -3.61
C ARG A 962 -10.49 -21.89 -4.08
N PHE A 963 -11.38 -22.84 -4.32
CA PHE A 963 -11.00 -24.16 -4.79
C PHE A 963 -10.35 -24.13 -6.18
N ALA A 964 -10.85 -23.29 -7.09
CA ALA A 964 -10.21 -23.08 -8.39
C ALA A 964 -8.80 -22.52 -8.24
N THR A 965 -8.57 -21.58 -7.32
CA THR A 965 -7.21 -21.07 -7.02
C THR A 965 -6.32 -22.15 -6.42
N ILE A 966 -6.84 -22.98 -5.51
CA ILE A 966 -6.12 -24.14 -4.97
C ILE A 966 -5.71 -25.11 -6.10
N LEU A 967 -6.60 -25.40 -7.05
CA LEU A 967 -6.27 -26.24 -8.20
C LEU A 967 -5.19 -25.62 -9.10
N GLN A 968 -5.21 -24.29 -9.25
CA GLN A 968 -4.16 -23.57 -9.98
C GLN A 968 -2.80 -23.72 -9.29
N ASP A 969 -2.75 -23.56 -7.96
CA ASP A 969 -1.54 -23.79 -7.18
C ASP A 969 -0.99 -25.21 -7.40
N TYR A 970 -1.85 -26.22 -7.32
CA TYR A 970 -1.49 -27.61 -7.56
C TYR A 970 -0.86 -27.82 -8.94
N LEU A 971 -1.53 -27.33 -9.98
CA LEU A 971 -1.06 -27.47 -11.36
C LEU A 971 0.31 -26.84 -11.55
N VAL A 972 0.48 -25.66 -10.99
CA VAL A 972 1.70 -24.88 -11.09
C VAL A 972 2.85 -25.52 -10.30
N ILE A 973 2.61 -26.00 -9.09
CA ILE A 973 3.60 -26.70 -8.26
C ILE A 973 4.02 -28.01 -8.93
N LEU A 974 3.06 -28.81 -9.40
CA LEU A 974 3.35 -30.05 -10.14
C LEU A 974 4.11 -29.76 -11.45
N LEU A 975 3.79 -28.67 -12.14
CA LEU A 975 4.53 -28.26 -13.33
C LEU A 975 5.97 -27.88 -12.97
N ALA A 976 6.19 -27.16 -11.88
CA ALA A 976 7.53 -26.83 -11.42
C ALA A 976 8.35 -28.08 -11.08
N GLU A 977 7.77 -29.01 -10.32
CA GLU A 977 8.39 -30.31 -10.02
C GLU A 977 8.70 -31.10 -11.30
N TYR A 978 7.77 -31.11 -12.26
CA TYR A 978 7.95 -31.75 -13.57
C TYR A 978 9.13 -31.15 -14.33
N LEU A 979 9.22 -29.82 -14.41
CA LEU A 979 10.32 -29.14 -15.08
C LEU A 979 11.67 -29.39 -14.40
N ASP A 980 11.70 -29.50 -13.06
CA ASP A 980 12.92 -29.82 -12.32
C ASP A 980 13.41 -31.25 -12.57
N LEU A 981 12.50 -32.20 -12.79
CA LEU A 981 12.82 -33.57 -13.19
C LEU A 981 13.24 -33.66 -14.67
N HIS A 982 12.71 -32.79 -15.52
CA HIS A 982 12.86 -32.81 -16.98
C HIS A 982 13.62 -31.59 -17.53
N LYS A 983 14.74 -31.22 -16.90
CA LYS A 983 15.54 -30.03 -17.28
C LYS A 983 16.06 -30.08 -18.72
N ASP A 984 16.24 -31.27 -19.26
CA ASP A 984 16.63 -31.54 -20.66
C ASP A 984 15.53 -31.17 -21.67
N ILE A 985 14.25 -31.24 -21.26
CA ILE A 985 13.12 -30.91 -22.13
C ILE A 985 13.04 -29.39 -22.37
N LEU A 986 13.43 -28.57 -21.39
CA LEU A 986 13.41 -27.10 -21.50
C LEU A 986 14.25 -26.55 -22.65
N THR A 987 15.27 -27.29 -23.10
CA THR A 987 16.14 -26.88 -24.22
C THR A 987 15.73 -27.49 -25.55
N THR A 988 14.88 -28.53 -25.54
CA THR A 988 14.60 -29.36 -26.73
C THR A 988 13.16 -29.27 -27.22
N LYS A 989 12.21 -28.85 -26.37
CA LYS A 989 10.79 -28.74 -26.72
C LYS A 989 10.26 -27.32 -26.56
N SER A 990 9.23 -27.00 -27.34
CA SER A 990 8.49 -25.75 -27.23
C SER A 990 7.57 -25.75 -25.98
N ILE A 991 7.21 -24.56 -25.47
CA ILE A 991 6.30 -24.43 -24.32
C ILE A 991 4.98 -25.21 -24.51
N PRO A 992 4.30 -25.16 -25.68
CA PRO A 992 3.10 -25.97 -25.91
C PRO A 992 3.33 -27.47 -25.74
N GLU A 993 4.43 -28.02 -26.28
CA GLU A 993 4.75 -29.44 -26.18
C GLU A 993 5.06 -29.87 -24.75
N ILE A 994 5.73 -29.00 -23.99
CA ILE A 994 6.00 -29.20 -22.56
C ILE A 994 4.68 -29.27 -21.78
N VAL A 995 3.80 -28.29 -21.98
CA VAL A 995 2.50 -28.22 -21.28
C VAL A 995 1.63 -29.42 -21.63
N ASP A 996 1.59 -29.82 -22.89
CA ASP A 996 0.77 -30.94 -23.33
C ASP A 996 1.31 -32.27 -22.76
N SER A 997 2.64 -32.44 -22.72
CA SER A 997 3.30 -33.60 -22.07
C SER A 997 3.02 -33.63 -20.56
N PHE A 998 3.15 -32.49 -19.88
CA PHE A 998 2.86 -32.36 -18.46
C PHE A 998 1.40 -32.72 -18.14
N LEU A 999 0.43 -32.17 -18.87
CA LEU A 999 -0.98 -32.44 -18.64
C LEU A 999 -1.31 -33.92 -18.86
N GLN A 1000 -0.71 -34.55 -19.88
CA GLN A 1000 -0.90 -35.98 -20.13
C GLN A 1000 -0.37 -36.86 -18.98
N GLU A 1001 0.74 -36.46 -18.37
CA GLU A 1001 1.40 -37.27 -17.33
C GLU A 1001 0.88 -36.99 -15.92
N LYS A 1002 0.63 -35.72 -15.58
CA LYS A 1002 0.36 -35.24 -14.22
C LYS A 1002 -1.09 -34.85 -13.96
N THR A 1003 -1.99 -34.97 -14.94
CA THR A 1003 -3.41 -34.68 -14.73
C THR A 1003 -4.32 -35.81 -15.21
N ARG A 1004 -5.45 -35.98 -14.51
CA ARG A 1004 -6.50 -36.93 -14.84
C ARG A 1004 -7.85 -36.22 -14.84
N TYR A 1005 -8.58 -36.29 -15.95
CA TYR A 1005 -9.90 -35.68 -16.05
C TYR A 1005 -11.00 -36.68 -15.73
N ASP A 1006 -11.91 -36.33 -14.83
CA ASP A 1006 -13.05 -37.16 -14.43
C ASP A 1006 -14.37 -36.39 -14.58
N SER A 1007 -15.34 -37.02 -15.25
CA SER A 1007 -16.69 -36.48 -15.47
C SER A 1007 -17.59 -36.59 -14.23
N GLY A 1008 -17.28 -37.51 -13.31
CA GLY A 1008 -18.01 -37.73 -12.06
C GLY A 1008 -17.39 -37.01 -10.85
N TYR A 1009 -16.35 -36.20 -11.07
CA TYR A 1009 -15.66 -35.50 -9.99
C TYR A 1009 -16.60 -34.52 -9.30
N THR A 1010 -16.85 -34.74 -8.00
CA THR A 1010 -17.54 -33.78 -7.14
C THR A 1010 -16.49 -33.01 -6.35
N LEU A 1011 -16.67 -31.69 -6.28
CA LEU A 1011 -15.75 -30.83 -5.55
C LEU A 1011 -15.76 -31.27 -4.07
N PRO A 1012 -14.59 -31.55 -3.47
CA PRO A 1012 -14.53 -31.86 -2.05
C PRO A 1012 -15.07 -30.68 -1.22
N MET A 1013 -15.64 -30.97 -0.05
CA MET A 1013 -16.09 -29.92 0.87
C MET A 1013 -14.89 -29.24 1.55
N GLU A 1014 -15.07 -27.98 1.95
CA GLU A 1014 -14.01 -27.11 2.49
C GLU A 1014 -13.18 -27.74 3.61
N SER A 1015 -13.82 -28.50 4.50
CA SER A 1015 -13.16 -29.19 5.61
C SER A 1015 -12.21 -30.32 5.21
N SER A 1016 -12.16 -30.72 3.94
CA SER A 1016 -11.37 -31.87 3.47
C SER A 1016 -10.11 -31.51 2.70
N VAL A 1017 -9.89 -30.22 2.39
CA VAL A 1017 -8.68 -29.78 1.70
C VAL A 1017 -7.64 -29.33 2.72
N SER A 1018 -6.50 -30.01 2.77
CA SER A 1018 -5.34 -29.61 3.57
C SER A 1018 -4.58 -28.45 2.91
N PRO A 1019 -4.01 -27.50 3.67
CA PRO A 1019 -3.09 -26.51 3.14
C PRO A 1019 -1.81 -27.12 2.56
N LEU A 1020 -1.50 -28.37 2.88
CA LEU A 1020 -0.27 -29.05 2.47
C LEU A 1020 -0.47 -29.81 1.17
N VAL A 1021 0.40 -29.55 0.18
CA VAL A 1021 0.30 -30.08 -1.19
C VAL A 1021 0.17 -31.61 -1.19
N ARG A 1022 0.95 -32.31 -0.37
CA ARG A 1022 1.00 -33.78 -0.34
C ARG A 1022 -0.06 -34.44 0.54
N GLN A 1023 -0.88 -33.67 1.27
CA GLN A 1023 -1.89 -34.20 2.20
C GLN A 1023 -3.33 -34.17 1.63
N ASN A 1024 -3.47 -34.03 0.32
CA ASN A 1024 -4.78 -34.03 -0.35
C ASN A 1024 -4.95 -35.26 -1.25
N PRO A 1025 -5.15 -36.47 -0.69
CA PRO A 1025 -5.29 -37.70 -1.47
C PRO A 1025 -6.54 -37.72 -2.35
N GLN A 1026 -7.51 -36.84 -2.10
CA GLN A 1026 -8.70 -36.69 -2.95
C GLN A 1026 -8.43 -35.85 -4.21
N LEU A 1027 -7.41 -34.99 -4.18
CA LEU A 1027 -6.98 -34.18 -5.32
C LEU A 1027 -5.87 -34.88 -6.10
N LEU A 1028 -4.95 -35.55 -5.41
CA LEU A 1028 -3.84 -36.29 -6.00
C LEU A 1028 -4.09 -37.80 -5.93
N LYS A 1029 -4.31 -38.43 -7.09
CA LYS A 1029 -4.44 -39.88 -7.22
C LYS A 1029 -3.32 -40.40 -8.12
N ASP A 1030 -2.49 -41.30 -7.59
CA ASP A 1030 -1.35 -41.87 -8.31
C ASP A 1030 -0.37 -40.80 -8.86
N ASP A 1031 -0.11 -39.74 -8.07
CA ASP A 1031 0.68 -38.55 -8.46
C ASP A 1031 0.10 -37.74 -9.63
N GLN A 1032 -1.17 -37.97 -9.98
CA GLN A 1032 -1.92 -37.18 -10.95
C GLN A 1032 -2.97 -36.33 -10.24
N LEU A 1033 -3.05 -35.05 -10.62
CA LEU A 1033 -4.12 -34.16 -10.19
C LEU A 1033 -5.43 -34.53 -10.88
N VAL A 1034 -6.45 -34.89 -10.10
CA VAL A 1034 -7.79 -35.20 -10.60
C VAL A 1034 -8.56 -33.89 -10.80
N LEU A 1035 -8.97 -33.62 -12.04
CA LEU A 1035 -9.69 -32.41 -12.43
C LEU A 1035 -11.06 -32.74 -13.03
N PRO A 1036 -12.06 -31.87 -12.91
CA PRO A 1036 -13.30 -32.00 -13.66
C PRO A 1036 -13.03 -31.98 -15.17
N LEU A 1037 -13.76 -32.79 -15.95
CA LEU A 1037 -13.63 -32.83 -17.41
C LEU A 1037 -13.79 -31.45 -18.08
N SER A 1038 -14.59 -30.56 -17.49
CA SER A 1038 -14.81 -29.20 -17.99
C SER A 1038 -13.56 -28.30 -17.94
N PHE A 1039 -12.51 -28.68 -17.22
CA PHE A 1039 -11.26 -27.93 -17.11
C PHE A 1039 -10.29 -28.27 -18.25
N GLN A 1040 -10.41 -29.45 -18.88
CA GLN A 1040 -9.48 -29.94 -19.90
C GLN A 1040 -9.13 -28.94 -21.00
N PRO A 1041 -10.08 -28.23 -21.65
CA PRO A 1041 -9.72 -27.27 -22.70
C PRO A 1041 -9.09 -25.97 -22.15
N LYS A 1042 -9.22 -25.68 -20.85
CA LYS A 1042 -8.74 -24.44 -20.22
C LYS A 1042 -7.31 -24.56 -19.69
N MET A 1043 -6.90 -25.75 -19.26
CA MET A 1043 -5.60 -25.96 -18.61
C MET A 1043 -4.40 -25.63 -19.50
N PRO A 1044 -4.37 -26.01 -20.80
CA PRO A 1044 -3.23 -25.66 -21.65
C PRO A 1044 -3.03 -24.15 -21.77
N PHE A 1045 -4.13 -23.39 -21.90
CA PHE A 1045 -4.06 -21.94 -21.99
C PHE A 1045 -3.50 -21.32 -20.71
N PHE A 1046 -4.04 -21.72 -19.54
CA PHE A 1046 -3.58 -21.25 -18.24
C PHE A 1046 -2.08 -21.51 -18.03
N LEU A 1047 -1.62 -22.74 -18.24
CA LEU A 1047 -0.22 -23.11 -18.01
C LEU A 1047 0.74 -22.44 -18.99
N ARG A 1048 0.36 -22.30 -20.27
CA ARG A 1048 1.16 -21.58 -21.27
C ARG A 1048 1.31 -20.12 -20.88
N TRP A 1049 0.20 -19.46 -20.52
CA TRP A 1049 0.22 -18.08 -20.04
C TRP A 1049 1.13 -17.92 -18.82
N TRP A 1050 1.02 -18.85 -17.86
CA TRP A 1050 1.80 -18.82 -16.62
C TRP A 1050 3.30 -19.03 -16.89
N MET A 1051 3.68 -19.99 -17.74
CA MET A 1051 5.07 -20.20 -18.19
C MET A 1051 5.66 -19.00 -18.92
N THR A 1052 4.86 -18.25 -19.68
CA THR A 1052 5.32 -17.05 -20.41
C THR A 1052 5.46 -15.83 -19.51
N MET A 1053 4.51 -15.62 -18.58
CA MET A 1053 4.42 -14.38 -17.80
C MET A 1053 5.12 -14.47 -16.43
N LYS A 1054 5.32 -15.69 -15.90
CA LYS A 1054 5.80 -15.94 -14.53
C LYS A 1054 6.89 -17.02 -14.48
N SER A 1055 7.76 -17.06 -15.48
CA SER A 1055 8.82 -18.08 -15.61
C SER A 1055 9.74 -18.18 -14.38
N ASP A 1056 10.01 -17.05 -13.73
CA ASP A 1056 10.88 -16.99 -12.56
C ASP A 1056 10.20 -17.60 -11.31
N ASP A 1057 8.90 -17.34 -11.12
CA ASP A 1057 8.12 -17.88 -10.00
C ASP A 1057 8.11 -19.42 -10.02
N ILE A 1058 8.02 -20.02 -11.22
CA ILE A 1058 7.94 -21.48 -11.41
C ILE A 1058 9.10 -22.19 -10.71
N ARG A 1059 10.32 -21.63 -10.83
CA ARG A 1059 11.54 -22.24 -10.26
C ARG A 1059 11.51 -22.32 -8.74
N PHE A 1060 10.76 -21.43 -8.09
CA PHE A 1060 10.62 -21.41 -6.64
C PHE A 1060 9.44 -22.28 -6.18
N LEU A 1061 8.38 -22.39 -6.98
CA LEU A 1061 7.15 -23.08 -6.60
C LEU A 1061 7.29 -24.59 -6.42
N GLY A 1062 8.24 -25.26 -7.09
CA GLY A 1062 8.52 -26.68 -6.86
C GLY A 1062 8.99 -27.00 -5.44
N LYS A 1063 9.41 -25.99 -4.68
CA LYS A 1063 9.91 -26.12 -3.30
C LYS A 1063 8.82 -25.94 -2.25
N PHE A 1064 7.59 -25.68 -2.68
CA PHE A 1064 6.49 -25.35 -1.79
C PHE A 1064 5.86 -26.58 -1.18
N ARG A 1065 5.75 -26.56 0.15
CA ARG A 1065 5.00 -27.56 0.92
C ARG A 1065 3.55 -27.14 1.16
N GLU A 1066 3.33 -25.84 1.27
CA GLU A 1066 2.03 -25.22 1.50
C GLU A 1066 1.51 -24.62 0.20
N LEU A 1067 0.20 -24.74 -0.03
CA LEU A 1067 -0.49 -24.14 -1.15
C LEU A 1067 -0.50 -22.60 -1.00
N PRO A 1068 0.12 -21.85 -1.94
CA PRO A 1068 0.19 -20.40 -1.97
C PRO A 1068 -1.10 -19.68 -1.61
N SER A 1069 -2.23 -20.18 -2.08
CA SER A 1069 -3.52 -19.53 -2.09
C SER A 1069 -4.51 -20.14 -1.09
N TYR A 1070 -4.05 -21.01 -0.20
CA TYR A 1070 -4.94 -21.66 0.78
C TYR A 1070 -5.43 -20.68 1.86
N PHE A 1071 -4.52 -19.88 2.41
CA PHE A 1071 -4.81 -18.84 3.39
C PHE A 1071 -4.86 -17.49 2.67
N GLU A 1072 -6.03 -17.14 2.16
CA GLU A 1072 -6.35 -15.91 1.42
C GLU A 1072 -7.37 -15.02 2.14
N TYR A 1073 -8.07 -15.56 3.12
CA TYR A 1073 -9.11 -14.88 3.88
C TYR A 1073 -8.86 -15.01 5.38
N ALA A 1074 -9.34 -14.04 6.17
CA ALA A 1074 -9.17 -14.08 7.63
C ALA A 1074 -9.98 -15.23 8.26
N GLU A 1075 -11.05 -15.63 7.58
CA GLU A 1075 -11.92 -16.76 7.91
C GLU A 1075 -11.24 -18.12 7.73
N ASP A 1076 -10.12 -18.19 7.01
CA ASP A 1076 -9.33 -19.42 6.83
C ASP A 1076 -8.60 -19.83 8.12
N PHE A 1077 -8.56 -18.92 9.10
CA PHE A 1077 -7.91 -19.13 10.37
C PHE A 1077 -8.92 -19.42 11.48
N GLN A 1078 -8.53 -20.32 12.37
CA GLN A 1078 -9.22 -20.67 13.59
C GLN A 1078 -9.34 -19.44 14.49
N ARG A 1079 -10.57 -19.23 14.99
CA ARG A 1079 -10.86 -18.19 15.96
C ARG A 1079 -10.35 -18.64 17.33
N VAL A 1080 -9.36 -17.92 17.85
CA VAL A 1080 -8.84 -18.13 19.20
C VAL A 1080 -9.37 -17.01 20.11
N PRO A 1081 -9.89 -17.31 21.32
CA PRO A 1081 -10.35 -16.28 22.26
C PRO A 1081 -9.27 -15.21 22.50
N PHE A 1082 -9.67 -13.94 22.60
CA PHE A 1082 -8.78 -12.78 22.78
C PHE A 1082 -7.81 -12.49 21.61
N HIS A 1083 -7.99 -13.14 20.47
CA HIS A 1083 -7.22 -12.86 19.25
C HIS A 1083 -8.08 -12.21 18.18
N MET A 1084 -7.48 -11.30 17.42
CA MET A 1084 -8.06 -10.73 16.20
C MET A 1084 -7.15 -11.03 15.02
N ILE A 1085 -7.72 -11.31 13.86
CA ILE A 1085 -7.00 -11.50 12.61
C ILE A 1085 -7.46 -10.44 11.61
N GLN A 1086 -6.51 -9.72 11.01
CA GLN A 1086 -6.79 -8.62 10.07
C GLN A 1086 -5.72 -8.53 8.98
N ASN A 1087 -6.08 -8.02 7.80
CA ASN A 1087 -5.15 -7.94 6.65
C ASN A 1087 -4.26 -6.68 6.64
N THR A 1088 -4.51 -5.75 7.56
CA THR A 1088 -3.71 -4.53 7.70
C THR A 1088 -3.55 -4.20 9.17
N LEU A 1089 -2.45 -3.55 9.54
CA LEU A 1089 -2.22 -3.05 10.90
C LEU A 1089 -2.98 -1.73 11.20
N THR A 1090 -3.90 -1.30 10.33
CA THR A 1090 -4.67 -0.07 10.56
C THR A 1090 -5.55 -0.20 11.80
N ASN A 1091 -5.61 0.85 12.62
CA ASN A 1091 -6.44 0.87 13.82
C ASN A 1091 -7.91 0.63 13.45
N LEU A 1092 -8.60 -0.18 14.26
CA LEU A 1092 -10.05 -0.48 14.19
C LEU A 1092 -10.98 0.75 14.12
N THR A 1093 -10.45 1.97 14.30
CA THR A 1093 -11.18 3.22 14.13
C THR A 1093 -11.48 3.56 12.67
N ASP A 1094 -10.80 2.95 11.70
CA ASP A 1094 -11.06 3.16 10.27
C ASP A 1094 -11.89 2.01 9.68
N PHE A 1095 -13.21 2.12 9.82
CA PHE A 1095 -14.19 1.14 9.32
C PHE A 1095 -14.09 0.88 7.80
N SER A 1096 -13.45 1.77 7.03
CA SER A 1096 -13.40 1.68 5.57
C SER A 1096 -12.55 0.50 5.06
N SER A 1097 -11.55 0.06 5.82
CA SER A 1097 -10.70 -1.10 5.48
C SER A 1097 -11.31 -2.44 5.91
N HIS A 1098 -12.42 -2.41 6.64
CA HIS A 1098 -13.05 -3.59 7.26
C HIS A 1098 -14.33 -4.05 6.54
N SER A 1099 -14.83 -3.26 5.58
CA SER A 1099 -16.11 -3.49 4.90
C SER A 1099 -16.15 -4.77 4.04
N SER A 1100 -15.00 -5.32 3.66
CA SER A 1100 -14.91 -6.57 2.90
C SER A 1100 -15.08 -7.83 3.76
N TYR A 1101 -14.92 -7.75 5.09
CA TYR A 1101 -14.93 -8.90 6.01
C TYR A 1101 -16.25 -9.07 6.77
N LEU A 1102 -17.18 -8.14 6.59
CA LEU A 1102 -18.53 -8.23 7.17
C LEU A 1102 -19.49 -8.90 6.16
N SER A 1103 -19.17 -10.14 5.79
CA SER A 1103 -20.04 -10.98 4.96
C SER A 1103 -21.24 -11.57 5.73
N THR A 1104 -21.34 -11.31 7.04
CA THR A 1104 -22.49 -11.75 7.84
C THR A 1104 -23.66 -10.77 7.75
N PRO A 1105 -24.92 -11.28 7.79
CA PRO A 1105 -26.15 -10.46 7.86
C PRO A 1105 -26.18 -9.41 9.00
N LEU A 1106 -25.26 -9.51 9.96
CA LEU A 1106 -25.17 -8.67 11.15
C LEU A 1106 -24.79 -7.20 10.85
N ALA A 1107 -24.03 -6.90 9.78
CA ALA A 1107 -23.66 -5.51 9.45
C ALA A 1107 -24.86 -4.62 9.08
N TYR A 1108 -25.96 -5.23 8.60
CA TYR A 1108 -27.15 -4.53 8.11
C TYR A 1108 -27.99 -3.88 9.23
N LEU A 1109 -27.87 -4.35 10.48
CA LEU A 1109 -28.60 -3.81 11.63
C LEU A 1109 -27.85 -2.67 12.34
N HIS A 1110 -26.55 -2.49 12.07
CA HIS A 1110 -25.73 -1.50 12.77
C HIS A 1110 -25.88 -0.07 12.23
N TYR A 1111 -26.25 0.13 10.97
CA TYR A 1111 -26.16 1.45 10.33
C TYR A 1111 -27.15 2.54 10.85
N PRO A 1112 -28.39 2.23 11.28
CA PRO A 1112 -29.34 3.26 11.71
C PRO A 1112 -29.07 3.87 13.10
N PHE A 1113 -28.46 3.12 14.02
CA PHE A 1113 -28.34 3.53 15.43
C PHE A 1113 -27.23 4.56 15.70
N PHE A 1114 -26.25 4.70 14.81
CA PHE A 1114 -25.11 5.62 14.98
C PHE A 1114 -25.31 6.99 14.32
N LYS A 1115 -26.51 7.26 13.77
CA LYS A 1115 -26.77 8.44 12.91
C LYS A 1115 -27.10 9.74 13.66
N HIS A 1116 -27.17 9.72 14.99
CA HIS A 1116 -27.41 10.92 15.78
C HIS A 1116 -26.24 11.21 16.71
N ASP A 1117 -25.45 12.24 16.37
CA ASP A 1117 -24.44 12.96 17.16
C ASP A 1117 -24.05 12.33 18.51
N LEU A 1118 -23.41 11.16 18.46
CA LEU A 1118 -22.81 10.54 19.63
C LEU A 1118 -21.47 11.22 19.90
N GLN A 1119 -21.47 12.29 20.70
CA GLN A 1119 -20.28 12.75 21.44
C GLN A 1119 -19.96 11.79 22.61
N THR A 1120 -20.00 10.48 22.37
CA THR A 1120 -19.53 9.49 23.35
C THR A 1120 -18.08 9.21 23.05
N ASP A 1121 -17.17 9.64 23.94
CA ASP A 1121 -15.73 9.56 23.73
C ASP A 1121 -15.20 8.15 23.39
N LYS A 1122 -15.90 7.05 23.75
CA LYS A 1122 -15.50 5.67 23.41
C LYS A 1122 -16.69 4.71 23.40
N VAL A 1123 -16.82 3.90 22.34
CA VAL A 1123 -17.65 2.69 22.29
C VAL A 1123 -16.70 1.49 22.36
N TYR A 1124 -16.96 0.54 23.25
CA TYR A 1124 -16.17 -0.68 23.38
C TYR A 1124 -17.01 -1.90 23.00
N TYR A 1125 -16.48 -2.72 22.09
CA TYR A 1125 -17.03 -4.05 21.83
C TYR A 1125 -16.40 -5.01 22.85
N TYR A 1126 -17.22 -5.60 23.73
CA TYR A 1126 -16.76 -6.61 24.68
C TYR A 1126 -17.25 -7.97 24.22
N PHE A 1127 -16.32 -8.84 23.85
CA PHE A 1127 -16.60 -10.25 23.56
C PHE A 1127 -15.72 -11.11 24.46
N ASN A 1128 -16.34 -11.77 25.45
CA ASN A 1128 -15.67 -12.74 26.30
C ASN A 1128 -16.33 -14.11 26.12
N ALA A 1129 -15.68 -14.96 25.32
CA ALA A 1129 -16.16 -16.31 25.02
C ALA A 1129 -16.33 -17.21 26.25
N SER A 1130 -15.71 -16.88 27.39
CA SER A 1130 -15.78 -17.69 28.61
C SER A 1130 -16.97 -17.37 29.53
N GLU A 1131 -17.66 -16.24 29.32
CA GLU A 1131 -18.71 -15.74 30.22
C GLU A 1131 -20.11 -15.69 29.57
N THR A 1132 -20.22 -15.93 28.26
CA THR A 1132 -21.49 -15.91 27.52
C THR A 1132 -21.87 -17.30 26.99
N PRO A 1133 -22.89 -17.97 27.55
CA PRO A 1133 -23.29 -19.33 27.16
C PRO A 1133 -24.10 -19.43 25.85
N LEU A 1134 -24.21 -18.36 25.06
CA LEU A 1134 -24.88 -18.35 23.74
C LEU A 1134 -24.04 -17.57 22.73
N GLU A 1135 -24.08 -17.99 21.46
CA GLU A 1135 -23.32 -17.48 20.30
C GLU A 1135 -23.68 -16.04 19.87
N SER A 1136 -24.06 -15.15 20.78
CA SER A 1136 -24.43 -13.78 20.46
C SER A 1136 -23.56 -12.77 21.23
N PRO A 1137 -22.82 -11.87 20.54
CA PRO A 1137 -22.08 -10.80 21.20
C PRO A 1137 -23.01 -9.85 21.96
N TYR A 1138 -22.49 -9.07 22.90
CA TYR A 1138 -23.23 -8.02 23.60
C TYR A 1138 -22.62 -6.66 23.30
N ILE A 1139 -23.42 -5.60 23.34
CA ILE A 1139 -22.94 -4.22 23.23
C ILE A 1139 -22.84 -3.65 24.64
N LEU A 1140 -21.64 -3.16 25.01
CA LEU A 1140 -21.39 -2.45 26.26
C LEU A 1140 -21.32 -0.95 25.98
N LEU A 1141 -22.35 -0.22 26.43
CA LEU A 1141 -22.36 1.25 26.37
C LEU A 1141 -21.87 1.82 27.71
N VAL A 1142 -20.84 2.68 27.66
CA VAL A 1142 -20.27 3.36 28.82
C VAL A 1142 -20.61 4.85 28.74
N ALA A 1143 -21.44 5.33 29.66
CA ALA A 1143 -21.83 6.75 29.71
C ALA A 1143 -21.34 7.40 31.02
N LYS A 1144 -20.89 8.67 30.92
CA LYS A 1144 -20.58 9.51 32.09
C LYS A 1144 -21.88 10.07 32.69
N GLU A 1145 -21.94 10.19 34.01
CA GLU A 1145 -23.10 10.51 34.86
C GLU A 1145 -23.92 11.78 34.50
N LYS A 1146 -23.49 12.62 33.54
CA LYS A 1146 -24.17 13.86 33.14
C LYS A 1146 -24.79 13.86 31.75
N ASP A 1147 -24.87 12.71 31.09
CA ASP A 1147 -25.43 12.63 29.74
C ASP A 1147 -26.97 12.80 29.73
N PRO A 1148 -27.52 13.87 29.13
CA PRO A 1148 -28.97 14.10 29.02
C PRO A 1148 -29.72 12.95 28.34
N LEU A 1149 -29.04 12.16 27.51
CA LEU A 1149 -29.60 11.01 26.81
C LEU A 1149 -29.92 9.84 27.73
N LEU A 1150 -29.20 9.65 28.84
CA LEU A 1150 -29.52 8.60 29.81
C LEU A 1150 -30.86 8.90 30.52
N LYS A 1151 -31.12 10.19 30.79
CA LYS A 1151 -32.43 10.66 31.28
C LYS A 1151 -33.51 10.51 30.21
N ALA A 1152 -33.24 10.87 28.95
CA ALA A 1152 -34.19 10.73 27.86
C ALA A 1152 -34.55 9.26 27.57
N GLY A 1153 -33.58 8.34 27.63
CA GLY A 1153 -33.78 6.89 27.50
C GLY A 1153 -34.59 6.30 28.66
N GLN A 1154 -34.31 6.72 29.89
CA GLN A 1154 -35.13 6.36 31.06
C GLN A 1154 -36.57 6.89 30.95
N GLN A 1155 -36.75 8.11 30.43
CA GLN A 1155 -38.06 8.74 30.28
C GLN A 1155 -38.87 8.11 29.14
N TYR A 1156 -38.23 7.78 28.01
CA TYR A 1156 -38.84 7.06 26.88
C TYR A 1156 -39.34 5.67 27.29
N LEU A 1157 -38.56 4.93 28.09
CA LEU A 1157 -38.93 3.61 28.61
C LEU A 1157 -40.09 3.67 29.62
N VAL A 1158 -40.11 4.69 30.49
CA VAL A 1158 -41.20 4.93 31.45
C VAL A 1158 -42.50 5.34 30.74
N GLU A 1159 -42.40 6.06 29.63
CA GLU A 1159 -43.56 6.51 28.85
C GLU A 1159 -44.16 5.41 27.95
N HIS A 1160 -43.34 4.46 27.45
CA HIS A 1160 -43.78 3.44 26.48
C HIS A 1160 -44.07 2.05 27.07
N GLN A 1161 -43.80 1.81 28.37
CA GLN A 1161 -44.22 0.58 29.08
C GLN A 1161 -45.50 0.71 29.92
N LYS A 1162 -46.36 1.71 29.65
CA LYS A 1162 -47.72 1.74 30.20
C LYS A 1162 -48.65 0.79 29.42
N LEU A 1163 -48.35 -0.51 29.46
CA LEU A 1163 -49.33 -1.56 29.24
C LEU A 1163 -49.91 -1.95 30.59
N GLU A 1164 -51.19 -1.65 30.81
CA GLU A 1164 -51.97 -2.08 31.97
C GLU A 1164 -51.93 -3.62 32.07
N ILE A 1165 -51.06 -4.16 32.94
CA ILE A 1165 -51.13 -5.56 33.36
C ILE A 1165 -51.77 -5.59 34.75
N LYS A 1166 -53.10 -5.75 34.76
CA LYS A 1166 -53.85 -6.10 35.97
C LYS A 1166 -53.44 -7.52 36.41
N GLY A 1167 -52.71 -7.62 37.52
CA GLY A 1167 -52.65 -8.85 38.31
C GLY A 1167 -51.25 -9.33 38.70
N LYS A 1168 -50.91 -9.05 39.97
CA LYS A 1168 -50.01 -9.77 40.90
C LYS A 1168 -48.70 -10.41 40.38
N LYS A 1169 -47.61 -9.95 41.05
CA LYS A 1169 -46.33 -10.63 41.35
C LYS A 1169 -45.49 -11.09 40.16
N CYS A 1170 -44.51 -10.25 39.80
CA CYS A 1170 -43.16 -10.67 39.37
C CYS A 1170 -42.20 -9.47 39.51
N LEU A 1171 -41.52 -9.38 40.65
CA LEU A 1171 -40.41 -8.45 40.90
C LEU A 1171 -39.30 -9.27 41.59
N GLU A 1172 -38.72 -10.25 40.89
CA GLU A 1172 -37.66 -11.11 41.45
C GLU A 1172 -36.47 -11.39 40.50
N ASN A 1173 -36.34 -10.70 39.36
CA ASN A 1173 -35.23 -10.95 38.41
C ASN A 1173 -34.29 -9.76 38.22
N TYR A 1174 -33.61 -9.30 39.29
CA TYR A 1174 -32.46 -8.39 39.16
C TYR A 1174 -31.34 -8.80 40.13
N TRP A 1175 -30.10 -8.77 39.64
CA TRP A 1175 -28.88 -9.07 40.39
C TRP A 1175 -28.47 -7.84 41.20
N PHE A 1176 -28.28 -8.00 42.52
CA PHE A 1176 -27.61 -6.99 43.37
C PHE A 1176 -26.30 -7.55 43.91
N HIS A 1177 -25.25 -6.72 43.82
CA HIS A 1177 -23.98 -6.96 44.49
C HIS A 1177 -24.18 -6.77 46.00
N THR A 1178 -24.04 -7.84 46.79
CA THR A 1178 -23.86 -7.70 48.24
C THR A 1178 -22.42 -8.02 48.59
N ASP A 1179 -21.79 -7.06 49.25
CA ASP A 1179 -20.37 -7.00 49.49
C ASP A 1179 -19.91 -8.12 50.45
N LYS A 1180 -18.73 -8.68 50.19
CA LYS A 1180 -17.91 -9.60 51.02
C LYS A 1180 -17.80 -11.10 50.71
N THR A 1181 -18.41 -11.67 49.67
CA THR A 1181 -18.01 -13.02 49.23
C THR A 1181 -17.95 -13.09 47.70
N LYS A 1182 -16.74 -13.30 47.15
CA LYS A 1182 -16.48 -13.52 45.72
C LYS A 1182 -17.09 -14.85 45.22
N LYS A 1183 -18.41 -14.98 45.21
CA LYS A 1183 -19.12 -16.09 44.57
C LYS A 1183 -20.43 -15.59 43.94
N TRP A 1184 -20.53 -15.81 42.63
CA TRP A 1184 -21.77 -15.66 41.87
C TRP A 1184 -22.68 -16.85 42.18
N VAL A 1185 -23.93 -16.60 42.55
CA VAL A 1185 -24.94 -17.67 42.73
C VAL A 1185 -26.02 -17.49 41.67
N ARG A 1186 -26.21 -18.51 40.83
CA ARG A 1186 -27.22 -18.56 39.77
C ARG A 1186 -28.57 -18.95 40.38
N HIS A 1187 -29.56 -18.07 40.28
CA HIS A 1187 -30.96 -18.40 40.53
C HIS A 1187 -31.76 -18.24 39.22
N GLY A 1188 -32.15 -19.36 38.62
CA GLY A 1188 -33.08 -19.41 37.47
C GLY A 1188 -32.43 -19.75 36.12
N ASP A 1189 -33.22 -20.41 35.26
CA ASP A 1189 -32.82 -20.95 33.96
C ASP A 1189 -33.13 -20.05 32.76
N ASN A 1190 -33.63 -18.82 32.97
CA ASN A 1190 -33.87 -17.87 31.88
C ASN A 1190 -32.91 -16.67 31.96
N PRO A 1191 -32.16 -16.35 30.88
CA PRO A 1191 -31.25 -15.20 30.87
C PRO A 1191 -32.04 -13.88 30.87
N PRO A 1192 -31.55 -12.83 31.58
CA PRO A 1192 -32.19 -11.51 31.58
C PRO A 1192 -32.02 -10.81 30.22
N GLN A 1193 -33.07 -10.12 29.76
CA GLN A 1193 -33.07 -9.38 28.49
C GLN A 1193 -32.27 -8.06 28.53
N MET A 1194 -31.81 -7.59 29.69
CA MET A 1194 -30.98 -6.38 29.83
C MET A 1194 -30.34 -6.32 31.22
N ALA A 1195 -29.09 -5.84 31.33
CA ALA A 1195 -28.43 -5.60 32.62
C ALA A 1195 -27.76 -4.22 32.67
N LEU A 1196 -27.98 -3.48 33.77
CA LEU A 1196 -27.39 -2.17 34.04
C LEU A 1196 -26.49 -2.28 35.28
N PHE A 1197 -25.26 -1.79 35.20
CA PHE A 1197 -24.29 -1.81 36.30
C PHE A 1197 -23.78 -0.40 36.59
N HIS A 1198 -23.44 -0.15 37.85
CA HIS A 1198 -22.88 1.12 38.31
C HIS A 1198 -21.53 0.84 39.01
N SER A 1199 -20.45 1.43 38.52
CA SER A 1199 -19.15 1.37 39.21
C SER A 1199 -19.07 2.51 40.22
N THR A 1200 -18.98 2.16 41.50
CA THR A 1200 -18.81 3.12 42.59
C THR A 1200 -17.44 3.79 42.58
N GLU A 1201 -16.42 3.21 41.92
CA GLU A 1201 -15.07 3.79 41.85
C GLU A 1201 -14.89 4.78 40.70
N SER A 1202 -15.64 4.64 39.59
CA SER A 1202 -15.47 5.48 38.39
C SER A 1202 -16.61 6.44 38.09
N SER A 1203 -17.72 6.41 38.85
CA SER A 1203 -18.94 7.22 38.57
C SER A 1203 -19.46 7.03 37.13
N GLN A 1204 -19.36 5.79 36.63
CA GLN A 1204 -19.77 5.39 35.28
C GLN A 1204 -20.89 4.36 35.35
N TYR A 1205 -21.82 4.47 34.41
CA TYR A 1205 -22.92 3.52 34.22
C TYR A 1205 -22.64 2.66 32.99
N TYR A 1206 -22.90 1.35 33.12
CA TYR A 1206 -22.67 0.35 32.09
C TYR A 1206 -24.01 -0.30 31.71
N GLY A 1207 -24.38 -0.24 30.43
CA GLY A 1207 -25.53 -0.96 29.89
C GLY A 1207 -25.07 -2.14 29.05
N LEU A 1208 -25.59 -3.34 29.35
CA LEU A 1208 -25.35 -4.58 28.61
C LEU A 1208 -26.63 -4.98 27.86
N PHE A 1209 -26.55 -5.01 26.53
CA PHE A 1209 -27.67 -5.30 25.63
C PHE A 1209 -27.43 -6.62 24.86
N PRO A 1210 -28.36 -7.58 24.89
CA PRO A 1210 -28.28 -8.78 24.07
C PRO A 1210 -28.54 -8.45 22.59
N PHE A 1211 -27.78 -9.08 21.69
CA PHE A 1211 -27.88 -8.88 20.23
C PHE A 1211 -29.21 -9.31 19.59
N SER A 1212 -30.10 -10.00 20.34
CA SER A 1212 -31.34 -10.61 19.81
C SER A 1212 -32.63 -9.89 20.19
N SER A 1213 -32.57 -8.69 20.79
CA SER A 1213 -33.75 -7.89 21.15
C SER A 1213 -33.78 -6.53 20.48
#